data_AF-A0A4P5WVX4-F1
#
_entry.id   AF-A0A4P5WVX4-F1
#
_cell.length_a   1.000
_cell.length_b   1.000
_cell.length_c   1.000
_cell.angle_alpha   90.00
_cell.angle_beta   90.00
_cell.angle_gamma   90.00
#
_symmetry.space_group_name_H-M   'P 1'
#
loop_
_entity.id
_entity.type
_entity.pdbx_description
1 polymer ?
#
loop_
_entity_poly.entity_id
_entity_poly.type
_entity_poly.pdbx_seq_one_letter_code
_entity_poly.pdbx_strand_id
1 'polypeptide(L)'
;MRVFLAILAAAGLYRLTVVPLVEPRSRAAGAGVEMSAEQERAIRAADTARFAAFSDLFPPGAWELSAPLVFEMGRQMQLLCKDGDILPDGRVRLEQCTILVLPERRSAAGERDPGRTYVLRAPQGAILEFDAPPDLKRITSLPRLIGGSLRGQVTIRGTATAPGREDDVEIVTRDIELSELEVRSNAAVQFRYGRSRGEGRGLVAVLRPRQAAAVPPAHPGQGPNIGGVDSIRIDRDVRMRLEGFTGGFVPGTDAAGGGQRDADAARAADTTPVLVTCRGALCLNEPAKVITLEENVDIVRDLPDRNRDHIACDLLTIYLARNGGQGRLEPVQVIASGKPVVARSTAEGLEACAATLGYDLKHARIVLSGNDPVAVKFRGNEVVARGIEYRAAASGEIGRLDAAGPGWARLHGEAGGAPIAIAWEKSLLVRPDQKHPREQVASVIGDARVTMEGQGGLRGAEMHLWLATTGSVSGTGAATPRPAAAPDMSRIRPLRLQVRGTVEAESPAARASVRTDELRLYFVRPAPRPVEAPGGGTAAVATGPAPQPTADPRPASAPANRGPLTASAALIVGEISLDPEGVRIEQVARLSLKGQVRLVEQPAVIADQQPAADQGVCIEGDELEVLRPQQFDTHAIVWGKPARVAGRGVELQGPLVEVDRGLNRMKVDGSGRLSGPLGAGGLDGFALAGPAARRPAAGADRISLTWRGRMDFDGRTAQFHEAAVAETGDTRVSADVLEAVLDRPFSLDNPSARAAPPQLTRFAGNGAVRIENESRDGDSRSLQRLHLRDFIFERQSGDFVGHGPGRLSILRSGAAPALAAPGGLALPGAPAPVRPVAAPVAAAGLTYLGVDFQRDVRGNMNRQMLEFHQRVEAIHGPVAAWNDTLDPRAPRGPGKDEVLIKASQLSVAQGPRQPGQARGQIDVQAGGNVEVEAESFSGVSSRLTWSEAKDLIVFEGNGLADARIFRQGKNGGPEQALAGEKILYWRGLNTVEMGGIRHFDYQLPAAPTGPSVPPPNPRASAPGPAARKAVPVPLPVAPPGLPGT
;
A
#
# COMPACT_ATOMS: atom_id res chain seq x y z
N MET A 1 3.29 119.64 0.75
CA MET A 1 1.81 119.65 0.78
C MET A 1 1.17 120.61 -0.25
N ARG A 2 1.37 121.94 -0.20
CA ARG A 2 0.70 122.89 -1.14
C ARG A 2 0.87 122.55 -2.65
N VAL A 3 2.06 122.10 -3.07
CA VAL A 3 2.31 121.64 -4.47
C VAL A 3 1.45 120.43 -4.86
N PHE A 4 1.19 119.50 -3.94
CA PHE A 4 0.38 118.30 -4.20
C PHE A 4 -1.10 118.65 -4.44
N LEU A 5 -1.63 119.62 -3.70
CA LEU A 5 -2.98 120.15 -3.93
C LEU A 5 -3.09 120.91 -5.26
N ALA A 6 -2.04 121.63 -5.68
CA ALA A 6 -2.00 122.27 -6.99
C ALA A 6 -2.00 121.25 -8.14
N ILE A 7 -1.27 120.14 -8.01
CA ILE A 7 -1.26 119.04 -9.00
C ILE A 7 -2.64 118.35 -9.04
N LEU A 8 -3.28 118.09 -7.89
CA LEU A 8 -4.64 117.54 -7.84
C LEU A 8 -5.68 118.47 -8.48
N ALA A 9 -5.58 119.79 -8.24
CA ALA A 9 -6.44 120.77 -8.88
C ALA A 9 -6.24 120.82 -10.41
N ALA A 10 -4.99 120.80 -10.88
CA ALA A 10 -4.67 120.78 -12.31
C ALA A 10 -5.14 119.50 -13.01
N ALA A 11 -4.94 118.33 -12.38
CA ALA A 11 -5.41 117.04 -12.90
C ALA A 11 -6.95 116.95 -12.89
N GLY A 12 -7.60 117.48 -11.87
CA GLY A 12 -9.07 117.61 -11.80
C GLY A 12 -9.62 118.50 -12.92
N LEU A 13 -8.99 119.66 -13.15
CA LEU A 13 -9.38 120.58 -14.22
C LEU A 13 -9.18 119.94 -15.61
N TYR A 14 -8.02 119.31 -15.86
CA TYR A 14 -7.73 118.58 -17.10
C TYR A 14 -8.78 117.48 -17.38
N ARG A 15 -9.16 116.71 -16.36
CA ARG A 15 -10.20 115.67 -16.46
C ARG A 15 -11.60 116.24 -16.73
N LEU A 16 -11.87 117.48 -16.34
CA LEU A 16 -13.16 118.15 -16.55
C LEU A 16 -13.25 118.96 -17.85
N THR A 17 -12.14 119.43 -18.42
CA THR A 17 -12.15 120.29 -19.62
C THR A 17 -11.63 119.61 -20.88
N VAL A 18 -10.62 118.73 -20.80
CA VAL A 18 -9.97 118.13 -21.98
C VAL A 18 -10.63 116.80 -22.37
N VAL A 19 -10.85 115.91 -21.41
CA VAL A 19 -11.46 114.59 -21.65
C VAL A 19 -12.81 114.66 -22.38
N PRO A 20 -13.73 115.62 -22.09
CA PRO A 20 -15.00 115.74 -22.82
C PRO A 20 -14.89 116.13 -24.30
N LEU A 21 -13.73 116.61 -24.77
CA LEU A 21 -13.50 117.08 -26.14
C LEU A 21 -12.76 116.07 -27.04
N VAL A 22 -12.11 115.06 -26.46
CA VAL A 22 -11.23 114.13 -27.20
C VAL A 22 -11.86 112.74 -27.36
N GLU A 23 -12.77 112.33 -26.47
CA GLU A 23 -13.51 111.06 -26.58
C GLU A 23 -14.95 111.29 -27.08
N PRO A 24 -15.37 110.67 -28.21
CA PRO A 24 -16.74 110.78 -28.70
C PRO A 24 -17.71 110.01 -27.79
N ARG A 25 -18.36 110.73 -26.88
CA ARG A 25 -19.36 110.19 -25.95
C ARG A 25 -20.56 109.59 -26.68
N SER A 26 -20.62 108.26 -26.79
CA SER A 26 -21.86 107.56 -27.10
C SER A 26 -22.87 107.80 -25.97
N ARG A 27 -24.09 108.20 -26.37
CA ARG A 27 -25.10 108.79 -25.48
C ARG A 27 -25.72 107.72 -24.57
N ALA A 28 -25.94 108.06 -23.30
CA ALA A 28 -26.67 107.20 -22.38
C ALA A 28 -28.17 107.11 -22.74
N ALA A 29 -28.82 106.03 -22.27
CA ALA A 29 -30.27 105.84 -22.24
C ALA A 29 -31.00 106.09 -23.58
N GLY A 30 -30.90 105.12 -24.50
CA GLY A 30 -32.05 104.84 -25.37
C GLY A 30 -33.25 104.48 -24.49
N ALA A 31 -34.42 105.02 -24.80
CA ALA A 31 -35.63 104.73 -24.03
C ALA A 31 -35.93 103.23 -24.03
N GLY A 32 -36.59 102.76 -22.96
CA GLY A 32 -37.21 101.45 -23.01
C GLY A 32 -38.22 101.41 -24.15
N VAL A 33 -37.98 100.55 -25.13
CA VAL A 33 -39.11 99.80 -25.68
C VAL A 33 -39.58 98.97 -24.51
N GLU A 34 -40.71 99.35 -23.91
CA GLU A 34 -41.50 98.40 -23.13
C GLU A 34 -41.89 97.31 -24.12
N MET A 35 -41.08 96.24 -24.16
CA MET A 35 -41.49 95.00 -24.77
C MET A 35 -42.83 94.64 -24.16
N SER A 36 -43.84 94.41 -25.00
CA SER A 36 -45.15 93.96 -24.53
C SER A 36 -44.95 92.82 -23.51
N ALA A 37 -45.83 92.71 -22.52
CA ALA A 37 -45.81 91.55 -21.62
C ALA A 37 -45.87 90.22 -22.42
N GLU A 38 -46.35 90.23 -23.67
CA GLU A 38 -46.26 89.14 -24.62
C GLU A 38 -44.89 88.99 -25.29
N GLN A 39 -44.17 90.06 -25.60
CA GLN A 39 -42.79 90.01 -26.12
C GLN A 39 -41.78 89.62 -25.05
N GLU A 40 -41.92 90.10 -23.81
CA GLU A 40 -41.12 89.57 -22.70
C GLU A 40 -41.45 88.10 -22.42
N ARG A 41 -42.73 87.70 -22.46
CA ARG A 41 -43.08 86.28 -22.41
C ARG A 41 -42.54 85.51 -23.60
N ALA A 42 -42.49 86.09 -24.81
CA ALA A 42 -42.01 85.41 -26.01
C ALA A 42 -40.49 85.23 -26.00
N ILE A 43 -39.70 86.23 -25.58
CA ILE A 43 -38.25 86.06 -25.41
C ILE A 43 -37.97 85.12 -24.23
N ARG A 44 -38.60 85.32 -23.07
CA ARG A 44 -38.45 84.38 -21.94
C ARG A 44 -38.90 82.96 -22.29
N ALA A 45 -39.92 82.76 -23.15
CA ALA A 45 -40.37 81.44 -23.60
C ALA A 45 -39.47 80.85 -24.69
N ALA A 46 -38.91 81.67 -25.59
CA ALA A 46 -37.91 81.23 -26.56
C ALA A 46 -36.62 80.81 -25.85
N ASP A 47 -36.15 81.59 -24.89
CA ASP A 47 -35.01 81.26 -24.02
C ASP A 47 -35.33 80.04 -23.16
N THR A 48 -36.51 79.97 -22.53
CA THR A 48 -36.92 78.76 -21.77
C THR A 48 -36.96 77.52 -22.67
N ALA A 49 -37.45 77.62 -23.91
CA ALA A 49 -37.44 76.52 -24.87
C ALA A 49 -36.02 76.15 -25.34
N ARG A 50 -35.12 77.14 -25.45
CA ARG A 50 -33.70 76.95 -25.85
C ARG A 50 -32.87 76.34 -24.71
N PHE A 51 -33.13 76.72 -23.46
CA PHE A 51 -32.47 76.21 -22.27
C PHE A 51 -33.13 74.95 -21.67
N ALA A 52 -34.38 74.64 -22.02
CA ALA A 52 -35.03 73.35 -21.73
C ALA A 52 -34.32 72.15 -22.41
N ALA A 53 -33.45 72.39 -23.39
CA ALA A 53 -32.54 71.37 -23.90
C ALA A 53 -31.43 70.97 -22.90
N PHE A 54 -31.23 71.75 -21.84
CA PHE A 54 -30.14 71.60 -20.85
C PHE A 54 -30.62 71.61 -19.40
N SER A 55 -31.93 71.72 -19.13
CA SER A 55 -32.51 71.74 -17.77
C SER A 55 -32.04 70.57 -16.91
N ASP A 56 -31.90 69.41 -17.53
CA ASP A 56 -31.63 68.14 -16.85
C ASP A 56 -30.12 67.94 -16.56
N LEU A 57 -29.26 68.83 -17.08
CA LEU A 57 -27.81 68.82 -16.87
C LEU A 57 -27.36 69.69 -15.69
N PHE A 58 -28.22 70.62 -15.23
CA PHE A 58 -27.88 71.65 -14.26
C PHE A 58 -28.86 71.68 -13.09
N PRO A 59 -28.43 72.03 -11.86
CA PRO A 59 -29.35 72.17 -10.73
C PRO A 59 -30.28 73.38 -10.92
N PRO A 60 -31.50 73.36 -10.35
CA PRO A 60 -32.40 74.51 -10.38
C PRO A 60 -31.72 75.78 -9.84
N GLY A 61 -31.88 76.90 -10.55
CA GLY A 61 -31.23 78.18 -10.21
C GLY A 61 -29.74 78.28 -10.62
N ALA A 62 -29.21 77.33 -11.39
CA ALA A 62 -27.89 77.45 -11.99
C ALA A 62 -27.78 78.67 -12.94
N TRP A 63 -26.63 79.35 -12.92
CA TRP A 63 -26.37 80.50 -13.80
C TRP A 63 -26.37 80.09 -15.29
N GLU A 64 -26.03 78.84 -15.60
CA GLU A 64 -26.12 78.24 -16.93
C GLU A 64 -27.56 78.22 -17.51
N LEU A 65 -28.58 78.43 -16.67
CA LEU A 65 -29.99 78.54 -17.08
C LEU A 65 -30.50 79.99 -17.04
N SER A 66 -29.65 80.96 -16.67
CA SER A 66 -30.00 82.37 -16.47
C SER A 66 -29.42 83.26 -17.57
N ALA A 67 -29.72 82.91 -18.83
CA ALA A 67 -29.25 83.59 -20.05
C ALA A 67 -27.72 83.77 -20.16
N PRO A 68 -26.92 82.68 -20.15
CA PRO A 68 -25.48 82.75 -20.43
C PRO A 68 -25.19 83.14 -21.89
N LEU A 69 -23.97 83.62 -22.16
CA LEU A 69 -23.42 83.63 -23.51
C LEU A 69 -23.17 82.18 -23.94
N VAL A 70 -23.66 81.80 -25.13
CA VAL A 70 -23.55 80.44 -25.69
C VAL A 70 -22.82 80.49 -27.03
N PHE A 71 -21.72 79.76 -27.14
CA PHE A 71 -20.93 79.62 -28.37
C PHE A 71 -20.81 78.15 -28.78
N GLU A 72 -21.04 77.83 -30.05
CA GLU A 72 -20.87 76.49 -30.60
C GLU A 72 -19.42 76.28 -31.09
N MET A 73 -18.84 75.14 -30.71
CA MET A 73 -17.49 74.70 -31.04
C MET A 73 -17.58 73.45 -31.92
N GLY A 74 -17.98 73.67 -33.17
CA GLY A 74 -18.37 72.60 -34.09
C GLY A 74 -19.67 71.90 -33.68
N ARG A 75 -19.85 70.64 -34.11
CA ARG A 75 -21.14 69.92 -34.00
C ARG A 75 -21.48 69.33 -32.63
N GLN A 76 -20.55 69.34 -31.67
CA GLN A 76 -20.68 68.58 -30.43
C GLN A 76 -20.14 69.27 -29.18
N MET A 77 -19.40 70.38 -29.29
CA MET A 77 -19.06 71.17 -28.11
C MET A 77 -19.83 72.49 -28.11
N GLN A 78 -20.27 72.89 -26.92
CA GLN A 78 -20.88 74.20 -26.69
C GLN A 78 -20.24 74.80 -25.43
N LEU A 79 -19.78 76.05 -25.54
CA LEU A 79 -19.24 76.82 -24.43
C LEU A 79 -20.31 77.76 -23.91
N LEU A 80 -20.57 77.69 -22.61
CA LEU A 80 -21.35 78.66 -21.86
C LEU A 80 -20.39 79.52 -21.04
N CYS A 81 -20.56 80.85 -21.02
CA CYS A 81 -19.85 81.75 -20.10
C CYS A 81 -20.73 82.93 -19.68
N LYS A 82 -20.33 83.66 -18.63
CA LYS A 82 -20.99 84.91 -18.26
C LYS A 82 -20.52 86.09 -19.11
N ASP A 83 -19.21 86.20 -19.25
CA ASP A 83 -18.54 87.25 -20.02
C ASP A 83 -17.20 86.74 -20.57
N GLY A 84 -16.57 87.47 -21.48
CA GLY A 84 -15.28 87.08 -22.05
C GLY A 84 -14.55 88.16 -22.85
N ASP A 85 -13.24 88.26 -22.62
CA ASP A 85 -12.31 89.20 -23.24
C ASP A 85 -11.28 88.48 -24.13
N ILE A 86 -10.87 89.12 -25.22
CA ILE A 86 -9.71 88.70 -26.02
C ILE A 86 -8.45 89.36 -25.44
N LEU A 87 -7.43 88.57 -25.15
CA LEU A 87 -6.15 89.02 -24.60
C LEU A 87 -5.19 89.53 -25.69
N PRO A 88 -4.18 90.35 -25.35
CA PRO A 88 -3.20 90.86 -26.32
C PRO A 88 -2.36 89.78 -27.03
N ASP A 89 -2.37 88.54 -26.54
CA ASP A 89 -1.71 87.37 -27.13
C ASP A 89 -2.66 86.50 -27.98
N GLY A 90 -3.90 86.94 -28.21
CA GLY A 90 -4.90 86.25 -29.01
C GLY A 90 -5.73 85.18 -28.26
N ARG A 91 -5.38 84.86 -27.01
CA ARG A 91 -6.16 83.91 -26.18
C ARG A 91 -7.41 84.57 -25.62
N VAL A 92 -8.45 83.79 -25.34
CA VAL A 92 -9.70 84.30 -24.76
C VAL A 92 -9.72 84.04 -23.26
N ARG A 93 -9.90 85.09 -22.46
CA ARG A 93 -10.24 84.96 -21.03
C ARG A 93 -11.76 84.89 -20.91
N LEU A 94 -12.26 83.91 -20.16
CA LEU A 94 -13.69 83.74 -19.88
C LEU A 94 -13.97 83.91 -18.40
N GLU A 95 -14.98 84.70 -18.03
CA GLU A 95 -15.49 84.75 -16.67
C GLU A 95 -16.58 83.68 -16.47
N GLN A 96 -16.37 82.80 -15.48
CA GLN A 96 -17.25 81.70 -15.07
C GLN A 96 -17.84 80.91 -16.26
N CYS A 97 -17.17 79.82 -16.65
CA CYS A 97 -17.52 79.09 -17.87
C CYS A 97 -17.82 77.60 -17.65
N THR A 98 -18.59 77.03 -18.58
CA THR A 98 -18.95 75.61 -18.63
C THR A 98 -18.84 75.11 -20.07
N ILE A 99 -18.05 74.06 -20.32
CA ILE A 99 -17.97 73.39 -21.63
C ILE A 99 -18.87 72.15 -21.61
N LEU A 100 -19.83 72.09 -22.53
CA LEU A 100 -20.65 70.93 -22.82
C LEU A 100 -20.01 70.11 -23.95
N VAL A 101 -20.03 68.79 -23.83
CA VAL A 101 -19.66 67.84 -24.89
C VAL A 101 -20.84 66.88 -25.11
N LEU A 102 -21.50 67.04 -26.24
CA LEU A 102 -22.74 66.36 -26.62
C LEU A 102 -22.45 65.07 -27.43
N PRO A 103 -23.30 64.03 -27.31
CA PRO A 103 -23.17 62.81 -28.10
C PRO A 103 -23.35 63.07 -29.61
N GLU A 104 -22.73 62.21 -30.43
CA GLU A 104 -22.77 62.36 -31.88
C GLU A 104 -24.13 61.94 -32.44
N ARG A 105 -24.84 62.86 -33.12
CA ARG A 105 -26.16 62.56 -33.71
C ARG A 105 -26.04 61.67 -34.95
N ARG A 106 -25.89 60.35 -34.75
CA ARG A 106 -26.20 59.37 -35.80
C ARG A 106 -27.71 59.35 -36.01
N SER A 107 -28.15 59.72 -37.21
CA SER A 107 -29.57 59.66 -37.59
C SER A 107 -29.74 59.05 -38.97
N ALA A 108 -30.52 57.96 -39.01
CA ALA A 108 -31.22 57.49 -40.20
C ALA A 108 -32.73 57.30 -39.92
N ALA A 109 -33.16 57.28 -38.66
CA ALA A 109 -34.53 56.93 -38.25
C ALA A 109 -34.99 57.60 -36.93
N GLY A 110 -34.76 58.90 -36.76
CA GLY A 110 -35.49 59.74 -35.79
C GLY A 110 -35.18 59.60 -34.28
N GLU A 111 -34.73 58.45 -33.80
CA GLU A 111 -34.36 58.26 -32.40
C GLU A 111 -33.13 59.08 -31.99
N ARG A 112 -33.13 59.58 -30.74
CA ARG A 112 -31.94 60.17 -30.12
C ARG A 112 -31.07 59.03 -29.58
N ASP A 113 -29.90 58.82 -30.17
CA ASP A 113 -28.89 57.92 -29.63
C ASP A 113 -28.55 58.33 -28.17
N PRO A 114 -28.79 57.47 -27.15
CA PRO A 114 -28.48 57.75 -25.76
C PRO A 114 -26.97 57.61 -25.54
N GLY A 115 -26.24 58.60 -26.05
CA GLY A 115 -24.82 58.79 -25.79
C GLY A 115 -24.58 59.71 -24.59
N ARG A 116 -23.42 59.55 -23.97
CA ARG A 116 -23.03 60.32 -22.78
C ARG A 116 -22.75 61.78 -23.12
N THR A 117 -23.42 62.70 -22.41
CA THR A 117 -23.06 64.13 -22.38
C THR A 117 -22.03 64.35 -21.27
N TYR A 118 -20.98 65.13 -21.55
CA TYR A 118 -20.05 65.63 -20.53
C TYR A 118 -20.23 67.13 -20.29
N VAL A 119 -20.02 67.56 -19.05
CA VAL A 119 -20.21 68.94 -18.56
C VAL A 119 -18.98 69.32 -17.73
N LEU A 120 -18.13 70.22 -18.23
CA LEU A 120 -16.91 70.68 -17.58
C LEU A 120 -17.15 72.10 -17.04
N ARG A 121 -17.43 72.23 -15.73
CA ARG A 121 -17.74 73.53 -15.09
C ARG A 121 -16.47 74.09 -14.43
N ALA A 122 -16.11 75.32 -14.77
CA ALA A 122 -14.97 76.08 -14.21
C ALA A 122 -15.45 77.44 -13.65
N PRO A 123 -15.88 77.51 -12.38
CA PRO A 123 -16.51 78.70 -11.82
C PRO A 123 -15.57 79.91 -11.73
N GLN A 124 -14.26 79.70 -11.63
CA GLN A 124 -13.25 80.77 -11.65
C GLN A 124 -12.76 81.12 -13.06
N GLY A 125 -13.43 80.62 -14.11
CA GLY A 125 -13.17 80.99 -15.50
C GLY A 125 -12.04 80.19 -16.16
N ALA A 126 -11.68 80.62 -17.37
CA ALA A 126 -10.70 79.94 -18.22
C ALA A 126 -9.86 80.93 -19.05
N ILE A 127 -8.74 80.44 -19.59
CA ILE A 127 -8.03 81.04 -20.70
C ILE A 127 -7.96 80.00 -21.81
N LEU A 128 -8.62 80.23 -22.95
CA LEU A 128 -8.72 79.30 -24.08
C LEU A 128 -7.90 79.78 -25.27
N GLU A 129 -7.37 78.84 -26.06
CA GLU A 129 -6.50 79.06 -27.20
C GLU A 129 -7.05 78.38 -28.46
N PHE A 130 -7.06 79.11 -29.57
CA PHE A 130 -7.80 78.79 -30.79
C PHE A 130 -6.89 78.82 -32.04
N ASP A 131 -7.24 78.03 -33.07
CA ASP A 131 -6.49 77.98 -34.33
C ASP A 131 -6.57 79.27 -35.18
N ALA A 132 -7.56 80.13 -34.90
CA ALA A 132 -7.69 81.47 -35.48
C ALA A 132 -8.25 82.46 -34.44
N PRO A 133 -8.07 83.78 -34.61
CA PRO A 133 -8.64 84.80 -33.73
C PRO A 133 -10.19 84.73 -33.68
N PRO A 134 -10.82 84.57 -32.50
CA PRO A 134 -12.26 84.46 -32.37
C PRO A 134 -12.97 85.82 -32.39
N ASP A 135 -14.18 85.88 -32.98
CA ASP A 135 -15.06 87.05 -32.94
C ASP A 135 -16.19 86.84 -31.91
N LEU A 136 -15.95 87.28 -30.67
CA LEU A 136 -16.92 87.17 -29.57
C LEU A 136 -18.22 87.98 -29.78
N LYS A 137 -18.30 88.81 -30.83
CA LYS A 137 -19.50 89.59 -31.17
C LYS A 137 -20.39 88.90 -32.21
N ARG A 138 -19.98 87.74 -32.76
CA ARG A 138 -20.82 86.90 -33.63
C ARG A 138 -21.49 85.78 -32.83
N ILE A 139 -22.81 85.72 -32.95
CA ILE A 139 -23.74 85.13 -31.97
C ILE A 139 -23.82 83.59 -31.97
N THR A 140 -22.93 82.87 -32.68
CA THR A 140 -23.06 81.40 -32.83
C THR A 140 -21.79 80.55 -32.78
N SER A 141 -20.68 80.88 -33.45
CA SER A 141 -19.60 79.91 -33.70
C SER A 141 -18.20 80.41 -33.35
N LEU A 142 -17.42 79.61 -32.63
CA LEU A 142 -15.98 79.83 -32.37
C LEU A 142 -15.08 79.01 -33.31
N PRO A 143 -13.80 79.39 -33.50
CA PRO A 143 -12.79 78.58 -34.17
C PRO A 143 -12.45 77.30 -33.39
N ARG A 144 -11.53 76.47 -33.91
CA ARG A 144 -11.17 75.19 -33.28
C ARG A 144 -10.33 75.46 -32.03
N LEU A 145 -10.79 74.95 -30.89
CA LEU A 145 -10.01 74.91 -29.65
C LEU A 145 -8.78 74.02 -29.85
N ILE A 146 -7.59 74.56 -29.62
CA ILE A 146 -6.30 73.84 -29.68
C ILE A 146 -5.68 73.63 -28.30
N GLY A 147 -6.04 74.45 -27.31
CA GLY A 147 -5.63 74.28 -25.92
C GLY A 147 -6.25 75.30 -24.96
N GLY A 148 -5.77 75.33 -23.72
CA GLY A 148 -6.17 76.30 -22.73
C GLY A 148 -5.88 75.90 -21.29
N SER A 149 -6.38 76.69 -20.34
CA SER A 149 -6.33 76.41 -18.90
C SER A 149 -7.66 76.80 -18.24
N LEU A 150 -8.29 75.83 -17.57
CA LEU A 150 -9.47 76.03 -16.73
C LEU A 150 -8.99 76.30 -15.29
N ARG A 151 -9.23 77.50 -14.77
CA ARG A 151 -8.63 77.97 -13.51
C ARG A 151 -9.51 77.68 -12.31
N GLY A 152 -8.87 77.54 -11.14
CA GLY A 152 -9.59 77.26 -9.90
C GLY A 152 -10.16 75.85 -9.89
N GLN A 153 -11.27 75.63 -9.19
CA GLN A 153 -11.90 74.31 -9.08
C GLN A 153 -12.63 73.97 -10.38
N VAL A 154 -12.43 72.75 -10.88
CA VAL A 154 -13.09 72.25 -12.10
C VAL A 154 -13.81 70.96 -11.81
N THR A 155 -15.09 70.90 -12.21
CA THR A 155 -15.93 69.70 -12.10
C THR A 155 -16.29 69.19 -13.50
N ILE A 156 -15.78 68.02 -13.85
CA ILE A 156 -16.13 67.28 -15.07
C ILE A 156 -17.20 66.25 -14.71
N ARG A 157 -18.41 66.36 -15.26
CA ARG A 157 -19.50 65.40 -15.04
C ARG A 157 -19.98 64.80 -16.35
N GLY A 158 -19.90 63.48 -16.48
CA GLY A 158 -20.50 62.71 -17.56
C GLY A 158 -21.83 62.08 -17.11
N THR A 159 -22.89 62.19 -17.92
CA THR A 159 -24.16 61.52 -17.64
C THR A 159 -24.02 59.99 -17.62
N ALA A 160 -25.02 59.29 -17.10
CA ALA A 160 -25.22 57.87 -17.44
C ALA A 160 -25.34 57.73 -18.97
N THR A 161 -24.98 56.58 -19.53
CA THR A 161 -25.19 56.33 -20.98
C THR A 161 -26.68 56.28 -21.32
N ALA A 162 -27.48 55.55 -20.54
CA ALA A 162 -28.94 55.54 -20.69
C ALA A 162 -29.63 55.67 -19.32
N PRO A 163 -30.92 56.09 -19.27
CA PRO A 163 -31.68 56.15 -18.02
C PRO A 163 -31.63 54.81 -17.26
N GLY A 164 -31.32 54.87 -15.97
CA GLY A 164 -31.19 53.69 -15.10
C GLY A 164 -29.88 52.89 -15.23
N ARG A 165 -28.89 53.36 -16.00
CA ARG A 165 -27.53 52.78 -16.02
C ARG A 165 -26.67 53.40 -14.90
N GLU A 166 -25.99 52.57 -14.11
CA GLU A 166 -25.11 53.01 -13.00
C GLU A 166 -23.67 53.31 -13.48
N ASP A 167 -23.52 54.03 -14.59
CA ASP A 167 -22.23 54.26 -15.27
C ASP A 167 -21.80 55.74 -15.34
N ASP A 168 -22.56 56.65 -14.74
CA ASP A 168 -22.29 58.10 -14.74
C ASP A 168 -20.95 58.45 -14.08
N VAL A 169 -20.34 59.58 -14.47
CA VAL A 169 -18.97 59.94 -14.05
C VAL A 169 -18.90 61.35 -13.51
N GLU A 170 -18.07 61.55 -12.50
CA GLU A 170 -17.81 62.85 -11.91
C GLU A 170 -16.34 62.92 -11.50
N ILE A 171 -15.63 63.98 -11.89
CA ILE A 171 -14.23 64.24 -11.52
C ILE A 171 -14.16 65.69 -11.04
N VAL A 172 -13.73 65.89 -9.81
CA VAL A 172 -13.48 67.19 -9.21
C VAL A 172 -11.98 67.33 -9.00
N THR A 173 -11.40 68.34 -9.63
CA THR A 173 -9.99 68.71 -9.43
C THR A 173 -9.86 70.22 -9.57
N ARG A 174 -8.67 70.74 -9.87
CA ARG A 174 -8.42 72.17 -10.05
C ARG A 174 -7.31 72.43 -11.05
N ASP A 175 -7.30 73.64 -11.60
CA ASP A 175 -6.24 74.17 -12.46
C ASP A 175 -5.85 73.19 -13.58
N ILE A 176 -6.84 72.86 -14.42
CA ILE A 176 -6.70 71.92 -15.53
C ILE A 176 -6.04 72.63 -16.72
N GLU A 177 -5.06 71.98 -17.33
CA GLU A 177 -4.53 72.34 -18.65
C GLU A 177 -5.18 71.45 -19.72
N LEU A 178 -5.53 72.08 -20.84
CA LEU A 178 -6.14 71.46 -22.01
C LEU A 178 -5.20 71.56 -23.21
N SER A 179 -5.10 70.48 -23.96
CA SER A 179 -4.53 70.43 -25.30
C SER A 179 -5.47 69.65 -26.22
N GLU A 180 -5.15 69.51 -27.51
CA GLU A 180 -6.05 68.87 -28.48
C GLU A 180 -6.52 67.45 -28.09
N LEU A 181 -5.62 66.64 -27.51
CA LEU A 181 -5.90 65.23 -27.16
C LEU A 181 -5.44 64.83 -25.75
N GLU A 182 -5.01 65.77 -24.90
CA GLU A 182 -4.63 65.51 -23.50
C GLU A 182 -5.25 66.56 -22.58
N VAL A 183 -5.89 66.09 -21.50
CA VAL A 183 -6.41 66.90 -20.39
C VAL A 183 -5.62 66.54 -19.14
N ARG A 184 -4.98 67.51 -18.48
CA ARG A 184 -4.11 67.25 -17.32
C ARG A 184 -4.31 68.20 -16.14
N SER A 185 -3.97 67.75 -14.95
CA SER A 185 -3.77 68.58 -13.75
C SER A 185 -2.78 67.92 -12.80
N ASN A 186 -1.93 68.71 -12.14
CA ASN A 186 -1.00 68.23 -11.11
C ASN A 186 -1.61 68.21 -9.69
N ALA A 187 -2.88 68.62 -9.55
CA ALA A 187 -3.53 68.82 -8.27
C ALA A 187 -4.08 67.52 -7.64
N ALA A 188 -4.73 67.66 -6.48
CA ALA A 188 -5.58 66.62 -5.93
C ALA A 188 -6.80 66.38 -6.84
N VAL A 189 -7.23 65.14 -6.92
CA VAL A 189 -8.32 64.67 -7.77
C VAL A 189 -9.27 63.85 -6.92
N GLN A 190 -10.56 64.14 -6.98
CA GLN A 190 -11.62 63.29 -6.47
C GLN A 190 -12.46 62.81 -7.64
N PHE A 191 -12.89 61.56 -7.65
CA PHE A 191 -13.66 61.00 -8.75
C PHE A 191 -14.74 60.02 -8.28
N ARG A 192 -15.74 59.81 -9.15
CA ARG A 192 -16.85 58.88 -8.97
C ARG A 192 -17.21 58.25 -10.32
N TYR A 193 -17.52 56.96 -10.28
CA TYR A 193 -18.05 56.17 -11.39
C TYR A 193 -19.24 55.36 -10.87
N GLY A 194 -20.46 55.76 -11.24
CA GLY A 194 -21.70 55.25 -10.65
C GLY A 194 -21.69 55.39 -9.13
N ARG A 195 -21.78 54.26 -8.43
CA ARG A 195 -21.70 54.14 -6.96
C ARG A 195 -20.27 54.24 -6.42
N SER A 196 -19.26 53.81 -7.19
CA SER A 196 -17.85 53.75 -6.76
C SER A 196 -17.21 55.14 -6.73
N ARG A 197 -16.32 55.40 -5.76
CA ARG A 197 -15.64 56.70 -5.54
C ARG A 197 -14.14 56.53 -5.32
N GLY A 198 -13.36 57.59 -5.52
CA GLY A 198 -11.94 57.62 -5.18
C GLY A 198 -11.33 59.01 -5.10
N GLU A 199 -10.10 59.06 -4.61
CA GLU A 199 -9.24 60.23 -4.52
C GLU A 199 -7.80 59.89 -4.91
N GLY A 200 -6.99 60.89 -5.24
CA GLY A 200 -5.56 60.76 -5.55
C GLY A 200 -4.94 62.08 -5.98
N ARG A 201 -3.77 62.05 -6.61
CA ARG A 201 -3.06 63.24 -7.08
C ARG A 201 -2.44 63.05 -8.46
N GLY A 202 -2.51 64.09 -9.28
CA GLY A 202 -2.19 64.04 -10.70
C GLY A 202 -3.37 63.44 -11.47
N LEU A 203 -3.78 64.08 -12.56
CA LEU A 203 -4.73 63.56 -13.55
C LEU A 203 -4.09 63.75 -14.92
N VAL A 204 -4.05 62.69 -15.71
CA VAL A 204 -3.81 62.76 -17.16
C VAL A 204 -4.88 61.91 -17.84
N ALA A 205 -5.72 62.54 -18.66
CA ALA A 205 -6.68 61.86 -19.51
C ALA A 205 -6.33 62.07 -20.98
N VAL A 206 -5.91 60.98 -21.63
CA VAL A 206 -5.59 60.96 -23.07
C VAL A 206 -6.86 60.65 -23.85
N LEU A 207 -7.09 61.39 -24.93
CA LEU A 207 -8.25 61.30 -25.80
C LEU A 207 -7.87 60.70 -27.14
N ARG A 208 -8.77 59.91 -27.74
CA ARG A 208 -8.57 59.33 -29.07
C ARG A 208 -8.99 60.30 -30.16
N PRO A 209 -8.22 60.41 -31.26
CA PRO A 209 -8.70 61.08 -32.47
C PRO A 209 -9.95 60.38 -33.01
N ARG A 210 -10.82 61.11 -33.72
CA ARG A 210 -11.96 60.48 -34.40
C ARG A 210 -11.48 59.62 -35.55
N GLN A 211 -12.04 58.41 -35.70
CA GLN A 211 -11.79 57.59 -36.88
C GLN A 211 -12.33 58.31 -38.12
N ALA A 212 -11.49 58.45 -39.15
CA ALA A 212 -11.92 58.99 -40.43
C ALA A 212 -13.00 58.07 -41.03
N ALA A 213 -14.14 58.65 -41.40
CA ALA A 213 -15.17 57.91 -42.13
C ALA A 213 -14.63 57.50 -43.51
N ALA A 214 -15.07 56.35 -44.03
CA ALA A 214 -14.67 55.84 -45.34
C ALA A 214 -15.10 56.74 -46.53
N VAL A 215 -15.92 57.76 -46.27
CA VAL A 215 -16.25 58.86 -47.18
C VAL A 215 -15.82 60.17 -46.50
N PRO A 216 -14.99 61.02 -47.14
CA PRO A 216 -14.64 62.32 -46.57
C PRO A 216 -15.88 63.19 -46.30
N PRO A 217 -16.00 63.85 -45.14
CA PRO A 217 -17.11 64.76 -44.89
C PRO A 217 -17.01 65.96 -45.82
N ALA A 218 -18.15 66.39 -46.38
CA ALA A 218 -18.21 67.48 -47.37
C ALA A 218 -17.73 68.85 -46.85
N HIS A 219 -17.52 69.00 -45.54
CA HIS A 219 -16.89 70.16 -44.89
C HIS A 219 -15.98 69.66 -43.76
N PRO A 220 -14.77 70.24 -43.57
CA PRO A 220 -13.96 69.96 -42.38
C PRO A 220 -14.67 70.51 -41.13
N GLY A 221 -14.72 69.70 -40.06
CA GLY A 221 -15.42 70.09 -38.83
C GLY A 221 -14.61 71.07 -37.99
N GLN A 222 -15.18 72.24 -37.68
CA GLN A 222 -14.60 73.29 -36.82
C GLN A 222 -14.68 72.95 -35.30
N GLY A 223 -14.56 71.68 -34.94
CA GLY A 223 -14.54 71.21 -33.56
C GLY A 223 -13.28 70.38 -33.26
N PRO A 224 -12.90 70.21 -31.99
CA PRO A 224 -11.75 69.39 -31.63
C PRO A 224 -11.95 67.93 -32.07
N ASN A 225 -10.89 67.30 -32.54
CA ASN A 225 -10.91 65.97 -33.17
C ASN A 225 -11.02 64.83 -32.14
N ILE A 226 -12.01 64.88 -31.24
CA ILE A 226 -12.17 63.88 -30.19
C ILE A 226 -13.18 62.82 -30.64
N GLY A 227 -12.78 61.55 -30.58
CA GLY A 227 -13.62 60.37 -30.82
C GLY A 227 -13.96 59.58 -29.55
N GLY A 228 -13.30 59.86 -28.43
CA GLY A 228 -13.52 59.22 -27.14
C GLY A 228 -12.31 59.36 -26.21
N VAL A 229 -12.36 58.73 -25.04
CA VAL A 229 -11.21 58.61 -24.12
C VAL A 229 -10.32 57.43 -24.56
N ASP A 230 -9.01 57.57 -24.47
CA ASP A 230 -8.05 56.45 -24.58
C ASP A 230 -7.71 55.88 -23.19
N SER A 231 -7.19 56.74 -22.31
CA SER A 231 -6.81 56.36 -20.96
C SER A 231 -7.06 57.46 -19.95
N ILE A 232 -7.22 57.08 -18.69
CA ILE A 232 -7.28 57.99 -17.54
C ILE A 232 -6.25 57.48 -16.52
N ARG A 233 -5.23 58.28 -16.24
CA ARG A 233 -4.19 58.02 -15.23
C ARG A 233 -4.35 58.99 -14.06
N ILE A 234 -4.26 58.45 -12.85
CA ILE A 234 -4.03 59.19 -11.61
C ILE A 234 -2.63 58.80 -11.12
N ASP A 235 -1.73 59.74 -10.87
CA ASP A 235 -0.30 59.43 -10.77
C ASP A 235 0.14 58.82 -9.42
N ARG A 236 -0.49 59.19 -8.31
CA ARG A 236 -0.07 58.77 -6.96
C ARG A 236 -1.15 58.97 -5.89
N ASP A 237 -0.85 58.48 -4.69
CA ASP A 237 -1.66 58.63 -3.47
C ASP A 237 -3.11 58.14 -3.63
N VAL A 238 -3.35 57.12 -4.46
CA VAL A 238 -4.70 56.71 -4.87
C VAL A 238 -5.40 55.96 -3.75
N ARG A 239 -6.65 56.35 -3.47
CA ARG A 239 -7.58 55.61 -2.62
C ARG A 239 -8.93 55.47 -3.29
N MET A 240 -9.56 54.32 -3.17
CA MET A 240 -10.85 54.02 -3.79
C MET A 240 -11.76 53.28 -2.82
N ARG A 241 -13.06 53.54 -2.97
CA ARG A 241 -14.17 52.81 -2.37
C ARG A 241 -15.03 52.29 -3.52
N LEU A 242 -14.86 51.02 -3.84
CA LEU A 242 -15.61 50.31 -4.86
C LEU A 242 -16.94 49.80 -4.27
N GLU A 243 -18.03 50.05 -4.98
CA GLU A 243 -19.39 49.62 -4.65
C GLU A 243 -20.08 49.02 -5.88
N GLY A 244 -21.02 48.10 -5.66
CA GLY A 244 -21.64 47.31 -6.75
C GLY A 244 -20.76 46.17 -7.27
N PHE A 245 -19.67 45.82 -6.58
CA PHE A 245 -18.85 44.64 -6.90
C PHE A 245 -19.50 43.38 -6.34
N THR A 246 -20.42 42.81 -7.12
CA THR A 246 -21.06 41.52 -6.87
C THR A 246 -20.14 40.36 -7.28
N GLY A 247 -19.07 40.18 -6.51
CA GLY A 247 -18.09 39.10 -6.65
C GLY A 247 -16.94 39.27 -5.65
N GLY A 248 -16.30 38.18 -5.23
CA GLY A 248 -15.10 38.21 -4.39
C GLY A 248 -13.84 38.65 -5.16
N PHE A 249 -13.07 39.58 -4.60
CA PHE A 249 -11.68 39.81 -5.05
C PHE A 249 -10.74 38.70 -4.56
N VAL A 250 -11.03 38.13 -3.39
CA VAL A 250 -10.42 36.88 -2.90
C VAL A 250 -11.31 35.70 -3.33
N PRO A 251 -10.75 34.58 -3.83
CA PRO A 251 -11.55 33.42 -4.21
C PRO A 251 -12.34 32.83 -3.02
N GLY A 252 -13.63 32.60 -3.22
CA GLY A 252 -14.53 31.92 -2.27
C GLY A 252 -15.66 32.78 -1.69
N THR A 253 -15.53 34.11 -1.64
CA THR A 253 -16.47 34.98 -0.91
C THR A 253 -17.76 35.37 -1.67
N ASP A 254 -18.18 34.54 -2.62
CA ASP A 254 -19.42 34.74 -3.39
C ASP A 254 -20.66 34.27 -2.60
N ALA A 255 -21.32 35.22 -1.93
CA ALA A 255 -22.52 35.01 -1.11
C ALA A 255 -23.81 34.91 -1.95
N ALA A 256 -24.05 33.73 -2.55
CA ALA A 256 -25.32 33.37 -3.17
C ALA A 256 -25.71 31.92 -2.79
N GLY A 257 -26.73 31.76 -1.92
CA GLY A 257 -26.86 30.52 -1.12
C GLY A 257 -28.25 30.04 -0.67
N GLY A 258 -29.37 30.64 -1.10
CA GLY A 258 -30.67 29.94 -1.07
C GLY A 258 -31.44 29.89 0.25
N GLY A 259 -31.67 31.04 0.90
CA GLY A 259 -32.59 31.19 2.02
C GLY A 259 -33.16 32.61 2.11
N GLN A 260 -34.24 32.82 2.88
CA GLN A 260 -34.80 34.17 3.08
C GLN A 260 -33.79 35.11 3.76
N ARG A 261 -32.89 34.56 4.59
CA ARG A 261 -31.74 35.28 5.18
C ARG A 261 -30.67 35.60 4.14
N ASP A 262 -30.48 34.76 3.13
CA ASP A 262 -29.49 34.97 2.07
C ASP A 262 -29.91 36.04 1.05
N ALA A 263 -31.21 36.33 0.91
CA ALA A 263 -31.68 37.50 0.16
C ALA A 263 -31.20 38.81 0.82
N ASP A 264 -31.22 38.87 2.15
CA ASP A 264 -30.69 40.00 2.92
C ASP A 264 -29.15 39.96 3.00
N ALA A 265 -28.51 38.78 3.03
CA ALA A 265 -27.05 38.65 2.98
C ALA A 265 -26.46 39.03 1.61
N ALA A 266 -27.13 38.71 0.50
CA ALA A 266 -26.74 39.11 -0.84
C ALA A 266 -26.91 40.64 -1.04
N ARG A 267 -27.97 41.22 -0.47
CA ARG A 267 -28.11 42.69 -0.36
C ARG A 267 -26.98 43.28 0.49
N ALA A 268 -26.66 42.68 1.64
CA ALA A 268 -25.56 43.11 2.49
C ALA A 268 -24.21 43.07 1.74
N ALA A 269 -23.95 42.03 0.95
CA ALA A 269 -22.75 41.90 0.13
C ALA A 269 -22.63 42.98 -0.96
N ASP A 270 -23.72 43.33 -1.65
CA ASP A 270 -23.75 44.46 -2.61
C ASP A 270 -23.58 45.83 -1.92
N THR A 271 -23.95 45.96 -0.64
CA THR A 271 -23.65 47.14 0.19
C THR A 271 -22.28 47.12 0.88
N THR A 272 -21.54 46.00 0.83
CA THR A 272 -20.24 45.86 1.53
C THR A 272 -19.10 46.32 0.60
N PRO A 273 -18.52 47.51 0.84
CA PRO A 273 -17.58 48.15 -0.07
C PRO A 273 -16.22 47.44 -0.07
N VAL A 274 -15.51 47.53 -1.19
CA VAL A 274 -14.10 47.16 -1.26
C VAL A 274 -13.26 48.43 -1.24
N LEU A 275 -12.35 48.53 -0.27
CA LEU A 275 -11.38 49.60 -0.19
C LEU A 275 -10.11 49.18 -0.95
N VAL A 276 -9.59 50.07 -1.78
CA VAL A 276 -8.32 49.87 -2.51
C VAL A 276 -7.45 51.10 -2.27
N THR A 277 -6.17 50.90 -1.98
CA THR A 277 -5.17 51.98 -1.93
C THR A 277 -3.90 51.58 -2.67
N CYS A 278 -3.21 52.53 -3.29
CA CYS A 278 -1.85 52.33 -3.81
C CYS A 278 -1.05 53.63 -3.70
N ARG A 279 0.28 53.53 -3.67
CA ARG A 279 1.17 54.70 -3.59
C ARG A 279 1.46 55.30 -4.96
N GLY A 280 1.69 54.43 -5.94
CA GLY A 280 1.91 54.77 -7.33
C GLY A 280 0.59 54.99 -8.07
N ALA A 281 0.63 54.83 -9.38
CA ALA A 281 -0.46 55.26 -10.24
C ALA A 281 -1.61 54.25 -10.33
N LEU A 282 -2.79 54.79 -10.62
CA LEU A 282 -3.88 54.06 -11.24
C LEU A 282 -3.94 54.43 -12.72
N CYS A 283 -4.14 53.45 -13.61
CA CYS A 283 -4.41 53.70 -15.03
C CYS A 283 -5.60 52.87 -15.51
N LEU A 284 -6.65 53.53 -15.99
CA LEU A 284 -7.75 52.92 -16.75
C LEU A 284 -7.46 53.06 -18.24
N ASN A 285 -7.27 51.95 -18.94
CA ASN A 285 -7.28 51.89 -20.40
C ASN A 285 -8.72 51.62 -20.89
N GLU A 286 -9.34 52.61 -21.54
CA GLU A 286 -10.73 52.51 -22.02
C GLU A 286 -10.86 51.48 -23.15
N PRO A 287 -10.07 51.50 -24.25
CA PRO A 287 -10.18 50.51 -25.32
C PRO A 287 -10.08 49.06 -24.85
N ALA A 288 -9.06 48.74 -24.04
CA ALA A 288 -8.77 47.38 -23.57
C ALA A 288 -9.62 46.94 -22.37
N LYS A 289 -10.33 47.88 -21.72
CA LYS A 289 -11.12 47.64 -20.49
C LYS A 289 -10.27 47.07 -19.35
N VAL A 290 -9.07 47.63 -19.15
CA VAL A 290 -8.13 47.23 -18.11
C VAL A 290 -7.91 48.38 -17.12
N ILE A 291 -7.88 48.08 -15.82
CA ILE A 291 -7.35 48.96 -14.79
C ILE A 291 -6.03 48.36 -14.26
N THR A 292 -4.96 49.14 -14.22
CA THR A 292 -3.76 48.84 -13.43
C THR A 292 -3.69 49.73 -12.19
N LEU A 293 -3.13 49.20 -11.10
CA LEU A 293 -2.68 49.96 -9.92
C LEU A 293 -1.25 49.56 -9.58
N GLU A 294 -0.41 50.54 -9.25
CA GLU A 294 1.05 50.43 -9.13
C GLU A 294 1.54 50.82 -7.72
N GLU A 295 2.58 50.14 -7.23
CA GLU A 295 3.31 50.34 -5.97
C GLU A 295 2.48 50.21 -4.67
N ASN A 296 2.74 49.14 -3.90
CA ASN A 296 2.09 48.87 -2.60
C ASN A 296 0.56 48.95 -2.69
N VAL A 297 -0.03 48.13 -3.56
CA VAL A 297 -1.48 48.03 -3.72
C VAL A 297 -2.06 47.17 -2.61
N ASP A 298 -2.93 47.76 -1.79
CA ASP A 298 -3.60 47.13 -0.65
C ASP A 298 -5.12 47.16 -0.86
N ILE A 299 -5.76 45.99 -0.81
CA ILE A 299 -7.19 45.76 -1.04
C ILE A 299 -7.79 45.18 0.23
N VAL A 300 -8.83 45.82 0.79
CA VAL A 300 -9.51 45.36 2.01
C VAL A 300 -11.02 45.36 1.82
N ARG A 301 -11.68 44.26 2.22
CA ARG A 301 -13.14 44.19 2.38
C ARG A 301 -13.47 43.70 3.77
N ASP A 302 -14.01 44.57 4.61
CA ASP A 302 -14.55 44.20 5.92
C ASP A 302 -15.94 43.58 5.73
N LEU A 303 -16.05 42.28 6.02
CA LEU A 303 -17.25 41.46 5.90
C LEU A 303 -18.03 41.43 7.24
N PRO A 304 -19.27 40.92 7.24
CA PRO A 304 -20.01 40.63 8.47
C PRO A 304 -19.24 39.77 9.49
N ASP A 305 -19.68 39.83 10.74
CA ASP A 305 -19.10 39.08 11.87
C ASP A 305 -17.60 39.32 12.12
N ARG A 306 -17.12 40.52 11.78
CA ARG A 306 -15.71 40.96 11.82
C ARG A 306 -14.78 40.19 10.90
N ASN A 307 -15.31 39.52 9.87
CA ASN A 307 -14.47 38.89 8.88
C ASN A 307 -13.80 39.92 7.95
N ARG A 308 -12.69 39.54 7.33
CA ARG A 308 -11.95 40.39 6.40
C ARG A 308 -11.37 39.58 5.24
N ASP A 309 -11.60 40.08 4.04
CA ASP A 309 -10.77 39.78 2.86
C ASP A 309 -9.67 40.83 2.74
N HIS A 310 -8.44 40.40 2.44
CA HIS A 310 -7.27 41.26 2.29
C HIS A 310 -6.37 40.76 1.17
N ILE A 311 -5.89 41.66 0.29
CA ILE A 311 -4.85 41.37 -0.71
C ILE A 311 -3.83 42.50 -0.71
N ALA A 312 -2.55 42.16 -0.57
CA ALA A 312 -1.42 43.07 -0.74
C ALA A 312 -0.53 42.62 -1.91
N CYS A 313 -0.11 43.55 -2.78
CA CYS A 313 0.77 43.29 -3.93
C CYS A 313 1.50 44.55 -4.42
N ASP A 314 2.43 44.41 -5.37
CA ASP A 314 3.18 45.54 -5.96
C ASP A 314 2.52 46.10 -7.22
N LEU A 315 1.81 45.24 -7.97
CA LEU A 315 1.07 45.59 -9.19
C LEU A 315 -0.22 44.75 -9.26
N LEU A 316 -1.36 45.44 -9.37
CA LEU A 316 -2.67 44.83 -9.62
C LEU A 316 -3.15 45.17 -11.03
N THR A 317 -3.65 44.19 -11.76
CA THR A 317 -4.33 44.35 -13.06
C THR A 317 -5.73 43.74 -12.99
N ILE A 318 -6.74 44.52 -13.37
CA ILE A 318 -8.16 44.10 -13.39
C ILE A 318 -8.66 44.22 -14.83
N TYR A 319 -9.11 43.10 -15.41
CA TYR A 319 -9.78 43.06 -16.71
C TYR A 319 -11.30 43.14 -16.50
N LEU A 320 -11.97 44.02 -17.25
CA LEU A 320 -13.38 44.35 -17.09
C LEU A 320 -14.20 43.97 -18.32
N ALA A 321 -15.43 43.49 -18.11
CA ALA A 321 -16.46 43.39 -19.13
C ALA A 321 -17.61 44.36 -18.83
N ARG A 322 -18.43 44.71 -19.84
CA ARG A 322 -19.69 45.44 -19.64
C ARG A 322 -20.84 44.45 -19.44
N ASN A 323 -21.57 44.57 -18.34
CA ASN A 323 -22.82 43.86 -18.14
C ASN A 323 -23.91 44.43 -19.05
N GLY A 324 -24.46 43.62 -19.96
CA GLY A 324 -25.44 44.07 -20.95
C GLY A 324 -26.72 44.68 -20.34
N GLY A 325 -27.16 44.18 -19.18
CA GLY A 325 -28.38 44.63 -18.51
C GLY A 325 -28.26 46.05 -17.91
N GLN A 326 -27.15 46.35 -17.24
CA GLN A 326 -26.98 47.58 -16.47
C GLN A 326 -25.87 48.52 -16.96
N GLY A 327 -25.05 48.13 -17.95
CA GLY A 327 -23.94 48.94 -18.48
C GLY A 327 -22.70 49.01 -17.58
N ARG A 328 -22.87 48.60 -16.30
CA ARG A 328 -21.85 48.44 -15.27
C ARG A 328 -20.62 47.68 -15.79
N LEU A 329 -19.44 48.13 -15.39
CA LEU A 329 -18.18 47.42 -15.60
C LEU A 329 -17.98 46.41 -14.47
N GLU A 330 -17.73 45.15 -14.82
CA GLU A 330 -17.59 44.03 -13.88
C GLU A 330 -16.26 43.29 -14.12
N PRO A 331 -15.53 42.87 -13.07
CA PRO A 331 -14.27 42.16 -13.22
C PRO A 331 -14.51 40.75 -13.77
N VAL A 332 -13.76 40.38 -14.80
CA VAL A 332 -13.73 39.01 -15.35
C VAL A 332 -12.44 38.26 -14.99
N GLN A 333 -11.34 39.00 -14.81
CA GLN A 333 -10.06 38.45 -14.39
C GLN A 333 -9.29 39.48 -13.56
N VAL A 334 -8.66 39.02 -12.47
CA VAL A 334 -7.74 39.80 -11.64
C VAL A 334 -6.37 39.13 -11.70
N ILE A 335 -5.31 39.93 -11.83
CA ILE A 335 -3.92 39.48 -11.72
C ILE A 335 -3.19 40.40 -10.75
N ALA A 336 -2.78 39.86 -9.61
CA ALA A 336 -1.89 40.52 -8.65
C ALA A 336 -0.47 39.97 -8.82
N SER A 337 0.54 40.82 -8.70
CA SER A 337 1.96 40.42 -8.73
C SER A 337 2.80 41.26 -7.77
N GLY A 338 3.86 40.68 -7.21
CA GLY A 338 4.70 41.34 -6.22
C GLY A 338 5.64 40.39 -5.48
N LYS A 339 6.35 40.91 -4.47
CA LYS A 339 7.41 40.17 -3.74
C LYS A 339 7.21 40.15 -2.21
N PRO A 340 6.23 39.38 -1.68
CA PRO A 340 5.25 38.54 -2.39
C PRO A 340 3.87 39.22 -2.50
N VAL A 341 3.00 38.64 -3.34
CA VAL A 341 1.54 38.79 -3.20
C VAL A 341 1.08 38.00 -1.99
N VAL A 342 0.29 38.62 -1.12
CA VAL A 342 -0.39 37.94 0.00
C VAL A 342 -1.88 38.18 -0.12
N ALA A 343 -2.67 37.11 -0.20
CA ALA A 343 -4.13 37.14 -0.17
C ALA A 343 -4.67 36.36 1.02
N ARG A 344 -5.66 36.89 1.73
CA ARG A 344 -6.24 36.32 2.96
C ARG A 344 -7.75 36.49 2.97
N SER A 345 -8.48 35.50 3.50
CA SER A 345 -9.88 35.63 3.90
C SER A 345 -10.08 34.93 5.23
N THR A 346 -10.52 35.67 6.26
CA THR A 346 -10.80 35.08 7.58
C THR A 346 -12.07 34.23 7.57
N ALA A 347 -13.05 34.57 6.72
CA ALA A 347 -14.34 33.86 6.64
C ALA A 347 -14.16 32.43 6.15
N GLU A 348 -13.31 32.24 5.13
CA GLU A 348 -13.02 30.93 4.56
C GLU A 348 -11.82 30.22 5.23
N GLY A 349 -11.06 30.93 6.07
CA GLY A 349 -9.83 30.43 6.68
C GLY A 349 -8.70 30.23 5.67
N LEU A 350 -8.60 31.14 4.69
CA LEU A 350 -7.69 31.10 3.55
C LEU A 350 -6.51 32.07 3.74
N GLU A 351 -5.28 31.61 3.47
CA GLU A 351 -4.10 32.44 3.25
C GLU A 351 -3.32 31.90 2.04
N ALA A 352 -3.01 32.74 1.06
CA ALA A 352 -2.23 32.40 -0.12
C ALA A 352 -1.06 33.38 -0.30
N CYS A 353 0.11 32.85 -0.65
CA CYS A 353 1.35 33.60 -0.86
C CYS A 353 2.02 33.13 -2.16
N ALA A 354 2.32 34.07 -3.07
CA ALA A 354 2.92 33.80 -4.38
C ALA A 354 3.64 35.03 -4.95
N ALA A 355 4.43 34.88 -6.01
CA ALA A 355 4.95 36.05 -6.74
C ALA A 355 3.89 36.64 -7.70
N THR A 356 3.01 35.78 -8.22
CA THR A 356 1.86 36.15 -9.05
C THR A 356 0.63 35.32 -8.66
N LEU A 357 -0.50 35.99 -8.44
CA LEU A 357 -1.82 35.41 -8.21
C LEU A 357 -2.75 35.87 -9.35
N GLY A 358 -3.18 34.93 -10.19
CA GLY A 358 -4.24 35.13 -11.17
C GLY A 358 -5.55 34.50 -10.68
N TYR A 359 -6.66 35.23 -10.81
CA TYR A 359 -8.01 34.71 -10.58
C TYR A 359 -8.89 35.04 -11.79
N ASP A 360 -9.40 34.00 -12.44
CA ASP A 360 -10.41 34.06 -13.51
C ASP A 360 -11.76 33.78 -12.86
N LEU A 361 -12.56 34.84 -12.70
CA LEU A 361 -13.85 34.81 -12.01
C LEU A 361 -14.89 34.05 -12.83
N LYS A 362 -14.80 34.11 -14.17
CA LYS A 362 -15.74 33.46 -15.08
C LYS A 362 -15.64 31.93 -15.04
N HIS A 363 -14.44 31.39 -14.83
CA HIS A 363 -14.18 29.95 -14.79
C HIS A 363 -13.80 29.41 -13.41
N ALA A 364 -13.93 30.24 -12.36
CA ALA A 364 -13.54 29.94 -10.97
C ALA A 364 -12.14 29.29 -10.86
N ARG A 365 -11.18 29.82 -11.62
CA ARG A 365 -9.81 29.29 -11.79
C ARG A 365 -8.80 30.21 -11.12
N ILE A 366 -8.07 29.67 -10.15
CA ILE A 366 -6.99 30.32 -9.43
C ILE A 366 -5.66 29.79 -9.98
N VAL A 367 -4.68 30.67 -10.22
CA VAL A 367 -3.32 30.29 -10.62
C VAL A 367 -2.32 31.05 -9.74
N LEU A 368 -1.54 30.31 -8.96
CA LEU A 368 -0.44 30.82 -8.15
C LEU A 368 0.88 30.38 -8.76
N SER A 369 1.81 31.32 -8.96
CA SER A 369 3.12 31.04 -9.55
C SER A 369 4.22 31.97 -9.03
N GLY A 370 5.47 31.54 -9.20
CA GLY A 370 6.66 32.33 -8.87
C GLY A 370 7.96 31.57 -9.15
N ASN A 371 9.08 32.27 -8.98
CA ASN A 371 10.39 31.60 -8.93
C ASN A 371 10.55 30.89 -7.58
N ASP A 372 10.16 31.56 -6.50
CA ASP A 372 10.07 31.01 -5.15
C ASP A 372 8.81 30.14 -4.98
N PRO A 373 8.80 29.17 -4.05
CA PRO A 373 7.63 28.33 -3.81
C PRO A 373 6.39 29.13 -3.42
N VAL A 374 5.24 28.77 -4.00
CA VAL A 374 3.94 29.31 -3.62
C VAL A 374 3.33 28.48 -2.50
N ALA A 375 2.60 29.13 -1.59
CA ALA A 375 1.99 28.51 -0.42
C ALA A 375 0.50 28.84 -0.33
N VAL A 376 -0.32 27.86 0.04
CA VAL A 376 -1.74 28.01 0.35
C VAL A 376 -2.03 27.33 1.68
N LYS A 377 -2.64 28.05 2.61
CA LYS A 377 -3.28 27.50 3.81
C LYS A 377 -4.78 27.64 3.68
N PHE A 378 -5.51 26.58 3.99
CA PHE A 378 -6.97 26.55 3.93
C PHE A 378 -7.55 25.71 5.06
N ARG A 379 -8.24 26.38 6.00
CA ARG A 379 -8.89 25.77 7.18
C ARG A 379 -7.95 24.83 7.96
N GLY A 380 -6.72 25.28 8.17
CA GLY A 380 -5.66 24.54 8.86
C GLY A 380 -4.83 23.60 7.96
N ASN A 381 -5.33 23.19 6.80
CA ASN A 381 -4.52 22.47 5.80
C ASN A 381 -3.51 23.43 5.16
N GLU A 382 -2.34 22.92 4.77
CA GLU A 382 -1.26 23.70 4.16
C GLU A 382 -0.71 22.94 2.93
N VAL A 383 -0.43 23.66 1.83
CA VAL A 383 0.10 23.14 0.56
C VAL A 383 1.15 24.10 0.02
N VAL A 384 2.33 23.58 -0.34
CA VAL A 384 3.46 24.33 -0.88
C VAL A 384 4.00 23.64 -2.12
N ALA A 385 4.20 24.38 -3.22
CA ALA A 385 4.70 23.85 -4.51
C ALA A 385 5.42 24.95 -5.33
N ARG A 386 5.92 24.65 -6.54
CA ARG A 386 6.46 25.69 -7.44
C ARG A 386 5.36 26.47 -8.18
N GLY A 387 4.21 25.86 -8.38
CA GLY A 387 3.01 26.52 -8.88
C GLY A 387 1.76 25.73 -8.50
N ILE A 388 0.62 26.40 -8.35
CA ILE A 388 -0.67 25.77 -8.01
C ILE A 388 -1.75 26.36 -8.92
N GLU A 389 -2.34 25.53 -9.79
CA GLU A 389 -3.65 25.82 -10.39
C GLU A 389 -4.74 25.10 -9.58
N TYR A 390 -5.80 25.84 -9.23
CA TYR A 390 -7.04 25.26 -8.71
C TYR A 390 -8.23 25.72 -9.53
N ARG A 391 -9.21 24.84 -9.72
CA ARG A 391 -10.49 25.17 -10.37
C ARG A 391 -11.62 24.54 -9.58
N ALA A 392 -12.51 25.37 -9.03
CA ALA A 392 -13.62 24.90 -8.23
C ALA A 392 -14.58 24.02 -9.05
N ALA A 393 -15.16 23.01 -8.40
CA ALA A 393 -16.31 22.29 -8.94
C ALA A 393 -17.61 23.09 -8.71
N ALA A 394 -18.70 22.64 -9.32
CA ALA A 394 -20.03 23.14 -8.99
C ALA A 394 -20.49 22.54 -7.64
N SER A 395 -20.94 23.38 -6.71
CA SER A 395 -21.62 22.96 -5.47
C SER A 395 -20.90 21.92 -4.59
N GLY A 396 -19.76 22.30 -4.00
CA GLY A 396 -19.18 21.61 -2.83
C GLY A 396 -18.47 20.27 -3.08
N GLU A 397 -18.43 19.80 -4.32
CA GLU A 397 -17.55 18.70 -4.75
C GLU A 397 -16.06 19.12 -4.76
N ILE A 398 -15.15 18.14 -4.85
CA ILE A 398 -13.71 18.41 -4.95
C ILE A 398 -13.40 19.03 -6.32
N GLY A 399 -12.81 20.24 -6.31
CA GLY A 399 -12.32 20.90 -7.52
C GLY A 399 -11.08 20.21 -8.12
N ARG A 400 -10.69 20.63 -9.33
CA ARG A 400 -9.43 20.19 -9.95
C ARG A 400 -8.26 20.95 -9.32
N LEU A 401 -7.23 20.23 -8.88
CA LEU A 401 -5.97 20.75 -8.37
C LEU A 401 -4.79 20.29 -9.25
N ASP A 402 -3.85 21.19 -9.51
CA ASP A 402 -2.61 20.91 -10.24
C ASP A 402 -1.46 21.67 -9.53
N ALA A 403 -0.76 20.99 -8.62
CA ALA A 403 0.35 21.53 -7.84
C ALA A 403 1.67 20.98 -8.40
N ALA A 404 2.41 21.82 -9.12
CA ALA A 404 3.52 21.41 -9.99
C ALA A 404 4.90 21.64 -9.35
N GLY A 405 5.85 20.78 -9.74
CA GLY A 405 7.22 20.76 -9.21
C GLY A 405 7.31 20.17 -7.80
N PRO A 406 8.51 20.18 -7.19
CA PRO A 406 8.70 19.72 -5.83
C PRO A 406 7.82 20.49 -4.83
N GLY A 407 7.23 19.77 -3.89
CA GLY A 407 6.26 20.32 -2.96
C GLY A 407 5.87 19.38 -1.83
N TRP A 408 5.07 19.91 -0.91
CA TRP A 408 4.53 19.19 0.22
C TRP A 408 3.16 19.73 0.64
N ALA A 409 2.40 18.91 1.35
CA ALA A 409 1.15 19.30 1.99
C ALA A 409 1.11 18.76 3.43
N ARG A 410 0.48 19.51 4.33
CA ARG A 410 0.08 19.04 5.67
C ARG A 410 -1.43 19.16 5.77
N LEU A 411 -2.10 18.00 5.81
CA LEU A 411 -3.54 17.92 5.95
C LEU A 411 -3.89 17.60 7.41
N HIS A 412 -4.90 18.29 7.94
CA HIS A 412 -5.44 18.01 9.27
C HIS A 412 -6.79 17.32 9.11
N GLY A 413 -6.99 16.21 9.82
CA GLY A 413 -8.27 15.51 9.86
C GLY A 413 -9.34 16.28 10.64
N GLU A 414 -10.55 15.71 10.71
CA GLU A 414 -11.55 16.19 11.66
C GLU A 414 -11.06 16.06 13.11
N ALA A 415 -11.68 16.83 14.03
CA ALA A 415 -11.12 17.18 15.33
C ALA A 415 -10.67 15.95 16.16
N GLY A 416 -9.35 15.80 16.30
CA GLY A 416 -8.70 14.71 17.04
C GLY A 416 -7.84 13.77 16.19
N GLY A 417 -7.91 13.86 14.85
CA GLY A 417 -7.03 13.11 13.95
C GLY A 417 -5.58 13.61 13.95
N ALA A 418 -4.61 12.69 13.85
CA ALA A 418 -3.20 13.03 13.64
C ALA A 418 -2.99 13.70 12.27
N PRO A 419 -2.03 14.64 12.14
CA PRO A 419 -1.76 15.31 10.87
C PRO A 419 -1.17 14.33 9.84
N ILE A 420 -1.59 14.49 8.59
CA ILE A 420 -1.08 13.74 7.43
C ILE A 420 -0.11 14.65 6.69
N ALA A 421 1.16 14.27 6.60
CA ALA A 421 2.13 14.95 5.76
C ALA A 421 2.28 14.20 4.43
N ILE A 422 2.34 14.94 3.32
CA ILE A 422 2.47 14.44 1.96
C ILE A 422 3.62 15.21 1.30
N ALA A 423 4.51 14.53 0.56
CA ALA A 423 5.59 15.16 -0.20
C ALA A 423 5.77 14.52 -1.59
N TRP A 424 6.26 15.31 -2.55
CA TRP A 424 6.51 14.90 -3.93
C TRP A 424 7.58 15.77 -4.60
N GLU A 425 8.21 15.24 -5.64
CA GLU A 425 9.23 15.91 -6.46
C GLU A 425 8.70 16.41 -7.82
N LYS A 426 7.61 15.83 -8.35
CA LYS A 426 7.10 16.18 -9.70
C LYS A 426 5.74 16.89 -9.68
N SER A 427 4.72 16.32 -9.04
CA SER A 427 3.39 16.95 -8.94
C SER A 427 2.43 16.26 -7.97
N LEU A 428 1.55 17.05 -7.35
CA LEU A 428 0.29 16.61 -6.75
C LEU A 428 -0.88 17.05 -7.67
N LEU A 429 -1.70 16.10 -8.10
CA LEU A 429 -2.85 16.34 -9.00
C LEU A 429 -4.15 15.83 -8.36
N VAL A 430 -5.25 16.56 -8.48
CA VAL A 430 -6.61 16.07 -8.15
C VAL A 430 -7.53 16.34 -9.33
N ARG A 431 -8.22 15.32 -9.82
CA ARG A 431 -9.04 15.37 -11.05
C ARG A 431 -10.09 14.25 -11.08
N PRO A 432 -11.19 14.39 -11.82
CA PRO A 432 -12.11 13.28 -12.07
C PRO A 432 -11.39 12.08 -12.72
N ASP A 433 -11.82 10.86 -12.37
CA ASP A 433 -11.30 9.64 -12.99
C ASP A 433 -11.82 9.51 -14.45
N GLN A 434 -10.98 8.95 -15.33
CA GLN A 434 -11.28 8.82 -16.77
C GLN A 434 -12.29 7.72 -17.09
N LYS A 435 -12.42 6.69 -16.24
CA LYS A 435 -13.35 5.57 -16.40
C LYS A 435 -14.63 5.80 -15.61
N HIS A 436 -14.51 6.44 -14.45
CA HIS A 436 -15.63 6.73 -13.55
C HIS A 436 -15.68 8.23 -13.22
N PRO A 437 -16.28 9.09 -14.07
CA PRO A 437 -16.28 10.56 -13.86
C PRO A 437 -17.00 11.08 -12.60
N ARG A 438 -17.60 10.19 -11.79
CA ARG A 438 -18.14 10.47 -10.44
C ARG A 438 -17.15 10.18 -9.31
N GLU A 439 -16.02 9.54 -9.63
CA GLU A 439 -14.88 9.35 -8.74
C GLU A 439 -13.87 10.48 -8.99
N GLN A 440 -13.22 10.95 -7.92
CA GLN A 440 -12.08 11.85 -7.98
C GLN A 440 -10.81 11.04 -7.71
N VAL A 441 -9.73 11.28 -8.46
CA VAL A 441 -8.42 10.66 -8.22
C VAL A 441 -7.40 11.71 -7.81
N ALA A 442 -6.91 11.60 -6.58
CA ALA A 442 -5.74 12.31 -6.09
C ALA A 442 -4.48 11.51 -6.48
N SER A 443 -3.50 12.16 -7.12
CA SER A 443 -2.27 11.53 -7.60
C SER A 443 -1.04 12.27 -7.08
N VAL A 444 -0.14 11.57 -6.40
CA VAL A 444 1.15 12.08 -5.91
C VAL A 444 2.24 11.44 -6.77
N ILE A 445 3.10 12.24 -7.41
CA ILE A 445 3.98 11.77 -8.48
C ILE A 445 5.43 12.25 -8.25
N GLY A 446 6.38 11.30 -8.36
CA GLY A 446 7.81 11.53 -8.18
C GLY A 446 8.20 11.49 -6.71
N ASP A 447 8.78 10.37 -6.27
CA ASP A 447 9.11 10.08 -4.86
C ASP A 447 7.97 10.45 -3.89
N ALA A 448 6.77 9.96 -4.20
CA ALA A 448 5.59 10.16 -3.39
C ALA A 448 5.84 9.60 -1.98
N ARG A 449 5.67 10.46 -0.97
CA ARG A 449 5.79 10.11 0.45
C ARG A 449 4.56 10.59 1.19
N VAL A 450 3.97 9.72 2.00
CA VAL A 450 2.87 10.03 2.92
C VAL A 450 3.25 9.52 4.31
N THR A 451 3.14 10.36 5.33
CA THR A 451 3.37 9.98 6.72
C THR A 451 2.23 10.46 7.62
N MET A 452 1.89 9.63 8.60
CA MET A 452 0.83 9.87 9.57
C MET A 452 1.39 9.63 10.96
N GLU A 453 1.40 10.68 11.79
CA GLU A 453 2.05 10.66 13.09
C GLU A 453 1.49 9.54 13.99
N GLY A 454 2.39 8.72 14.55
CA GLY A 454 2.05 7.52 15.34
C GLY A 454 1.50 6.32 14.56
N GLN A 455 0.96 6.49 13.35
CA GLN A 455 0.34 5.41 12.58
C GLN A 455 1.27 4.75 11.55
N GLY A 456 2.13 5.52 10.88
CA GLY A 456 3.10 4.97 9.93
C GLY A 456 3.55 5.89 8.80
N GLY A 457 4.25 5.28 7.84
CA GLY A 457 4.72 5.92 6.62
C GLY A 457 4.52 5.02 5.40
N LEU A 458 4.35 5.64 4.24
CA LEU A 458 4.16 5.00 2.95
C LEU A 458 4.93 5.78 1.88
N ARG A 459 5.66 5.07 1.02
CA ARG A 459 6.52 5.62 -0.03
C ARG A 459 6.35 4.85 -1.34
N GLY A 460 6.53 5.51 -2.47
CA GLY A 460 6.66 4.89 -3.79
C GLY A 460 6.98 5.92 -4.88
N ALA A 461 7.19 5.49 -6.12
CA ALA A 461 7.42 6.42 -7.23
C ALA A 461 6.16 7.22 -7.60
N GLU A 462 4.99 6.56 -7.57
CA GLU A 462 3.67 7.16 -7.85
C GLU A 462 2.61 6.60 -6.89
N MET A 463 1.68 7.45 -6.44
CA MET A 463 0.50 7.08 -5.64
C MET A 463 -0.78 7.63 -6.27
N HIS A 464 -1.85 6.84 -6.26
CA HIS A 464 -3.18 7.23 -6.74
C HIS A 464 -4.24 6.79 -5.73
N LEU A 465 -5.01 7.73 -5.19
CA LEU A 465 -6.11 7.52 -4.27
C LEU A 465 -7.43 7.93 -4.94
N TRP A 466 -8.34 6.97 -5.12
CA TRP A 466 -9.68 7.20 -5.66
C TRP A 466 -10.69 7.44 -4.53
N LEU A 467 -11.54 8.44 -4.75
CA LEU A 467 -12.42 9.03 -3.75
C LEU A 467 -13.83 9.16 -4.33
N ALA A 468 -14.84 8.77 -3.57
CA ALA A 468 -16.24 9.10 -3.82
C ALA A 468 -16.65 10.33 -2.99
N THR A 469 -17.54 11.15 -3.53
CA THR A 469 -18.28 12.17 -2.78
C THR A 469 -19.69 11.64 -2.49
N THR A 470 -20.08 11.55 -1.22
CA THR A 470 -21.45 11.14 -0.85
C THR A 470 -22.43 12.29 -1.08
N GLY A 471 -23.16 12.22 -2.20
CA GLY A 471 -24.19 13.20 -2.54
C GLY A 471 -25.36 13.19 -1.55
N SER A 472 -25.87 14.37 -1.19
CA SER A 472 -27.08 14.50 -0.36
C SER A 472 -28.32 14.14 -1.18
N VAL A 473 -28.89 12.96 -0.95
CA VAL A 473 -30.20 12.56 -1.50
C VAL A 473 -31.27 12.84 -0.44
N SER A 474 -31.53 14.12 -0.19
CA SER A 474 -32.70 14.61 0.57
C SER A 474 -32.89 16.11 0.34
N GLY A 475 -34.03 16.50 -0.23
CA GLY A 475 -34.41 17.88 -0.46
C GLY A 475 -34.79 18.19 -1.91
N THR A 476 -36.08 18.09 -2.25
CA THR A 476 -36.63 18.63 -3.51
C THR A 476 -36.70 20.15 -3.44
N GLY A 477 -35.56 20.81 -3.63
CA GLY A 477 -35.43 22.26 -3.77
C GLY A 477 -34.33 22.58 -4.76
N ALA A 478 -34.66 23.22 -5.87
CA ALA A 478 -33.72 23.54 -6.94
C ALA A 478 -32.86 24.77 -6.57
N ALA A 479 -31.94 24.59 -5.62
CA ALA A 479 -30.92 25.58 -5.31
C ALA A 479 -29.94 25.69 -6.49
N THR A 480 -29.77 26.91 -7.01
CA THR A 480 -28.85 27.21 -8.11
C THR A 480 -27.41 26.82 -7.73
N PRO A 481 -26.66 26.08 -8.55
CA PRO A 481 -25.34 25.57 -8.16
C PRO A 481 -24.35 26.72 -7.90
N ARG A 482 -23.84 26.79 -6.67
CA ARG A 482 -22.87 27.80 -6.22
C ARG A 482 -21.47 27.53 -6.81
N PRO A 483 -20.88 28.46 -7.58
CA PRO A 483 -19.46 28.41 -7.94
C PRO A 483 -18.59 28.69 -6.70
N ALA A 484 -17.32 28.26 -6.74
CA ALA A 484 -16.28 28.64 -5.78
C ALA A 484 -16.51 28.34 -4.28
N ALA A 485 -17.58 27.62 -3.90
CA ALA A 485 -17.72 27.10 -2.55
C ALA A 485 -16.61 26.08 -2.22
N ALA A 486 -16.09 26.11 -0.99
CA ALA A 486 -15.10 25.15 -0.52
C ALA A 486 -15.64 23.70 -0.54
N PRO A 487 -14.78 22.69 -0.82
CA PRO A 487 -15.19 21.29 -0.82
C PRO A 487 -15.53 20.81 0.60
N ASP A 488 -16.64 20.07 0.73
CA ASP A 488 -17.05 19.48 2.00
C ASP A 488 -16.31 18.15 2.24
N MET A 489 -15.15 18.25 2.89
CA MET A 489 -14.26 17.11 3.16
C MET A 489 -14.96 15.98 3.95
N SER A 490 -15.98 16.29 4.75
CA SER A 490 -16.74 15.31 5.54
C SER A 490 -17.52 14.30 4.69
N ARG A 491 -17.73 14.59 3.38
CA ARG A 491 -18.44 13.75 2.40
C ARG A 491 -17.52 12.89 1.54
N ILE A 492 -16.21 13.04 1.69
CA ILE A 492 -15.22 12.32 0.89
C ILE A 492 -14.99 10.94 1.51
N ARG A 493 -14.99 9.87 0.70
CA ARG A 493 -14.72 8.50 1.15
C ARG A 493 -13.74 7.79 0.21
N PRO A 494 -12.70 7.10 0.73
CA PRO A 494 -11.76 6.36 -0.11
C PRO A 494 -12.42 5.11 -0.71
N LEU A 495 -12.05 4.79 -1.95
CA LEU A 495 -12.52 3.62 -2.70
C LEU A 495 -11.39 2.61 -2.96
N ARG A 496 -10.25 3.11 -3.43
CA ARG A 496 -9.02 2.33 -3.62
C ARG A 496 -7.79 3.22 -3.57
N LEU A 497 -6.67 2.65 -3.14
CA LEU A 497 -5.33 3.22 -3.20
C LEU A 497 -4.45 2.32 -4.08
N GLN A 498 -3.64 2.91 -4.95
CA GLN A 498 -2.61 2.22 -5.72
C GLN A 498 -1.28 2.95 -5.52
N VAL A 499 -0.21 2.21 -5.22
CA VAL A 499 1.16 2.74 -5.10
C VAL A 499 2.07 1.90 -5.99
N ARG A 500 2.97 2.54 -6.74
CA ARG A 500 3.79 1.87 -7.77
C ARG A 500 5.25 2.32 -7.72
N GLY A 501 6.16 1.38 -7.99
CA GLY A 501 7.60 1.59 -8.03
C GLY A 501 8.20 1.63 -6.63
N THR A 502 9.00 0.61 -6.29
CA THR A 502 9.67 0.38 -5.00
C THR A 502 8.90 0.94 -3.82
N VAL A 503 7.74 0.35 -3.57
CA VAL A 503 6.83 0.72 -2.49
C VAL A 503 7.42 0.26 -1.17
N GLU A 504 7.51 1.18 -0.21
CA GLU A 504 7.93 0.90 1.17
C GLU A 504 6.85 1.40 2.11
N ALA A 505 6.37 0.54 3.01
CA ALA A 505 5.36 0.90 4.00
C ALA A 505 5.75 0.40 5.38
N GLU A 506 5.58 1.24 6.40
CA GLU A 506 5.90 0.95 7.79
C GLU A 506 4.73 1.36 8.68
N SER A 507 4.31 0.48 9.59
CA SER A 507 3.32 0.81 10.62
C SER A 507 3.86 0.41 12.01
N PRO A 508 4.29 1.39 12.82
CA PRO A 508 4.72 1.16 14.20
C PRO A 508 3.63 0.48 15.06
N ALA A 509 2.37 0.90 14.88
CA ALA A 509 1.23 0.35 15.61
C ALA A 509 0.98 -1.14 15.31
N ALA A 510 1.21 -1.58 14.07
CA ALA A 510 1.14 -2.99 13.69
C ALA A 510 2.48 -3.75 13.83
N ARG A 511 3.56 -3.07 14.24
CA ARG A 511 4.96 -3.55 14.21
C ARG A 511 5.37 -4.14 12.85
N ALA A 512 4.84 -3.61 11.75
CA ALA A 512 4.96 -4.21 10.42
C ALA A 512 5.74 -3.33 9.44
N SER A 513 6.58 -3.95 8.61
CA SER A 513 7.24 -3.35 7.45
C SER A 513 6.94 -4.13 6.17
N VAL A 514 6.82 -3.44 5.05
CA VAL A 514 6.40 -3.99 3.76
C VAL A 514 7.24 -3.40 2.63
N ARG A 515 7.75 -4.23 1.72
CA ARG A 515 8.39 -3.80 0.47
C ARG A 515 7.80 -4.52 -0.74
N THR A 516 7.34 -3.78 -1.76
CA THR A 516 6.72 -4.36 -2.96
C THR A 516 6.91 -3.47 -4.20
N ASP A 517 6.76 -3.98 -5.42
CA ASP A 517 6.81 -3.14 -6.63
C ASP A 517 5.47 -2.43 -6.88
N GLU A 518 4.36 -3.02 -6.41
CA GLU A 518 3.03 -2.44 -6.46
C GLU A 518 2.17 -2.83 -5.25
N LEU A 519 1.55 -1.84 -4.61
CA LEU A 519 0.54 -2.02 -3.56
C LEU A 519 -0.83 -1.57 -4.07
N ARG A 520 -1.86 -2.39 -3.87
CA ARG A 520 -3.27 -2.04 -4.14
C ARG A 520 -4.11 -2.28 -2.90
N LEU A 521 -4.77 -1.25 -2.38
CA LEU A 521 -5.77 -1.39 -1.31
C LEU A 521 -7.15 -1.05 -1.86
N TYR A 522 -8.14 -1.87 -1.52
CA TYR A 522 -9.55 -1.63 -1.83
C TYR A 522 -10.31 -1.41 -0.52
N PHE A 523 -11.09 -0.34 -0.45
CA PHE A 523 -11.83 0.03 0.75
C PHE A 523 -13.30 -0.36 0.60
N VAL A 524 -13.75 -1.26 1.46
CA VAL A 524 -15.10 -1.83 1.46
C VAL A 524 -15.78 -1.45 2.76
N ARG A 525 -17.08 -1.16 2.72
CA ARG A 525 -17.90 -1.09 3.94
C ARG A 525 -18.72 -2.36 4.08
N PRO A 526 -18.75 -2.99 5.28
CA PRO A 526 -19.69 -4.08 5.53
C PRO A 526 -21.11 -3.50 5.44
N ALA A 527 -22.03 -4.27 4.85
CA ALA A 527 -23.44 -3.92 4.93
C ALA A 527 -23.85 -3.86 6.41
N PRO A 528 -24.66 -2.86 6.84
CA PRO A 528 -25.14 -2.81 8.21
C PRO A 528 -25.89 -4.11 8.49
N ARG A 529 -25.42 -4.90 9.46
CA ARG A 529 -26.09 -6.14 9.85
C ARG A 529 -27.53 -5.79 10.22
N PRO A 530 -28.53 -6.54 9.71
CA PRO A 530 -29.89 -6.40 10.22
C PRO A 530 -29.85 -6.57 11.74
N VAL A 531 -30.28 -5.54 12.46
CA VAL A 531 -30.58 -5.70 13.88
C VAL A 531 -31.80 -6.61 13.93
N GLU A 532 -31.62 -7.87 14.33
CA GLU A 532 -32.74 -8.73 14.66
C GLU A 532 -33.50 -8.05 15.80
N ALA A 533 -34.63 -7.44 15.47
CA ALA A 533 -35.54 -6.89 16.46
C ALA A 533 -35.95 -8.06 17.39
N PRO A 534 -35.89 -7.89 18.72
CA PRO A 534 -36.17 -8.97 19.65
C PRO A 534 -37.60 -9.48 19.40
N GLY A 535 -37.69 -10.68 18.83
CA GLY A 535 -38.96 -11.26 18.38
C GLY A 535 -39.92 -11.38 19.56
N GLY A 536 -41.13 -10.84 19.40
CA GLY A 536 -42.19 -10.85 20.41
C GLY A 536 -42.80 -12.23 20.64
N GLY A 537 -41.98 -13.20 21.04
CA GLY A 537 -42.43 -14.52 21.47
C GLY A 537 -42.98 -14.46 22.89
N THR A 538 -44.26 -14.81 23.05
CA THR A 538 -44.89 -14.92 24.37
C THR A 538 -44.21 -16.01 25.21
N ALA A 539 -43.85 -15.67 26.44
CA ALA A 539 -43.09 -16.55 27.31
C ALA A 539 -43.90 -17.79 27.76
N ALA A 540 -43.51 -18.97 27.29
CA ALA A 540 -43.87 -20.23 27.93
C ALA A 540 -42.90 -20.49 29.10
N VAL A 541 -43.42 -20.56 30.32
CA VAL A 541 -42.59 -20.77 31.52
C VAL A 541 -42.16 -22.24 31.60
N ALA A 542 -40.88 -22.50 31.31
CA ALA A 542 -40.23 -23.79 31.57
C ALA A 542 -39.25 -23.64 32.76
N THR A 543 -39.62 -24.17 33.91
CA THR A 543 -38.81 -24.13 35.14
C THR A 543 -37.69 -25.18 35.12
N GLY A 544 -36.52 -24.78 34.61
CA GLY A 544 -35.26 -25.52 34.76
C GLY A 544 -34.12 -24.59 35.19
N PRO A 545 -33.15 -25.05 36.01
CA PRO A 545 -32.02 -24.23 36.42
C PRO A 545 -31.08 -23.96 35.24
N ALA A 546 -31.03 -22.72 34.77
CA ALA A 546 -30.14 -22.32 33.69
C ALA A 546 -28.67 -22.31 34.15
N PRO A 547 -27.71 -22.81 33.35
CA PRO A 547 -26.31 -22.55 33.59
C PRO A 547 -26.02 -21.06 33.42
N GLN A 548 -25.23 -20.47 34.31
CA GLN A 548 -24.87 -19.06 34.24
C GLN A 548 -23.99 -18.78 33.01
N PRO A 549 -24.34 -17.84 32.12
CA PRO A 549 -23.43 -17.38 31.08
C PRO A 549 -22.37 -16.47 31.73
N THR A 550 -21.20 -17.04 32.03
CA THR A 550 -20.05 -16.29 32.54
C THR A 550 -19.23 -15.65 31.42
N ALA A 551 -18.74 -14.44 31.70
CA ALA A 551 -17.89 -13.57 30.87
C ALA A 551 -18.59 -12.88 29.68
N ASP A 552 -18.52 -11.54 29.69
CA ASP A 552 -18.85 -10.69 28.55
C ASP A 552 -17.94 -10.99 27.34
N PRO A 553 -18.41 -10.77 26.11
CA PRO A 553 -17.54 -10.67 24.94
C PRO A 553 -16.76 -9.36 25.01
N ARG A 554 -15.72 -9.30 25.86
CA ARG A 554 -14.71 -8.23 25.78
C ARG A 554 -14.14 -8.20 24.36
N PRO A 555 -13.95 -7.02 23.74
CA PRO A 555 -13.22 -6.95 22.49
C PRO A 555 -11.84 -7.58 22.69
N ALA A 556 -11.44 -8.48 21.80
CA ALA A 556 -10.19 -9.21 21.92
C ALA A 556 -9.01 -8.22 21.87
N SER A 557 -8.42 -7.94 23.04
CA SER A 557 -7.21 -7.12 23.14
C SER A 557 -6.12 -7.73 22.26
N ALA A 558 -5.63 -6.96 21.28
CA ALA A 558 -4.66 -7.44 20.31
C ALA A 558 -3.47 -8.13 21.01
N PRO A 559 -2.93 -9.23 20.47
CA PRO A 559 -1.90 -10.03 21.14
C PRO A 559 -0.59 -9.24 21.26
N ALA A 560 -0.39 -8.60 22.41
CA ALA A 560 0.71 -7.67 22.69
C ALA A 560 2.13 -8.28 22.60
N ASN A 561 2.22 -9.61 22.43
CA ASN A 561 3.48 -10.35 22.34
C ASN A 561 3.84 -10.80 20.90
N ARG A 562 3.16 -10.33 19.84
CA ARG A 562 3.65 -10.55 18.46
C ARG A 562 4.93 -9.74 18.21
N GLY A 563 5.88 -10.35 17.52
CA GLY A 563 7.13 -9.70 17.13
C GLY A 563 6.97 -8.83 15.87
N PRO A 564 8.04 -8.16 15.41
CA PRO A 564 7.95 -7.37 14.19
C PRO A 564 7.78 -8.26 12.96
N LEU A 565 6.89 -7.84 12.06
CA LEU A 565 6.52 -8.54 10.83
C LEU A 565 7.15 -7.84 9.62
N THR A 566 7.77 -8.60 8.72
CA THR A 566 8.28 -8.06 7.44
C THR A 566 7.69 -8.84 6.27
N ALA A 567 7.08 -8.14 5.31
CA ALA A 567 6.47 -8.71 4.12
C ALA A 567 7.14 -8.19 2.84
N SER A 568 7.40 -9.09 1.88
CA SER A 568 7.83 -8.71 0.53
C SER A 568 7.21 -9.61 -0.54
N ALA A 569 6.80 -9.02 -1.66
CA ALA A 569 6.32 -9.66 -2.88
C ALA A 569 6.30 -8.63 -4.02
N ALA A 570 6.23 -9.05 -5.28
CA ALA A 570 6.16 -8.13 -6.43
C ALA A 570 4.85 -7.31 -6.46
N LEU A 571 3.72 -7.92 -6.09
CA LEU A 571 2.42 -7.26 -5.95
C LEU A 571 1.77 -7.64 -4.61
N ILE A 572 1.24 -6.65 -3.90
CA ILE A 572 0.43 -6.85 -2.69
C ILE A 572 -0.95 -6.22 -2.90
N VAL A 573 -2.01 -6.99 -2.61
CA VAL A 573 -3.41 -6.57 -2.71
C VAL A 573 -4.10 -6.76 -1.37
N GLY A 574 -4.65 -5.69 -0.80
CA GLY A 574 -5.42 -5.71 0.45
C GLY A 574 -6.87 -5.28 0.26
N GLU A 575 -7.78 -5.96 0.94
CA GLU A 575 -9.19 -5.58 1.07
C GLU A 575 -9.44 -5.13 2.51
N ILE A 576 -9.84 -3.88 2.68
CA ILE A 576 -9.88 -3.17 3.96
C ILE A 576 -11.34 -2.88 4.31
N SER A 577 -11.81 -3.43 5.43
CA SER A 577 -13.11 -3.11 6.00
C SER A 577 -13.02 -1.75 6.70
N LEU A 578 -13.90 -0.81 6.31
CA LEU A 578 -14.11 0.44 7.03
C LEU A 578 -15.29 0.32 8.00
N ASP A 579 -15.30 1.14 9.04
CA ASP A 579 -16.46 1.31 9.91
C ASP A 579 -17.70 1.82 9.11
N PRO A 580 -18.93 1.69 9.65
CA PRO A 580 -20.15 2.06 8.90
C PRO A 580 -20.16 3.53 8.43
N GLU A 581 -19.55 4.43 9.20
CA GLU A 581 -19.38 5.85 8.88
C GLU A 581 -18.42 6.05 7.67
N GLY A 582 -17.51 5.10 7.44
CA GLY A 582 -16.53 5.07 6.36
C GLY A 582 -15.28 5.90 6.65
N VAL A 583 -14.94 6.06 7.93
CA VAL A 583 -13.93 7.00 8.44
C VAL A 583 -12.73 6.27 9.03
N ARG A 584 -12.94 5.15 9.74
CA ARG A 584 -11.87 4.35 10.36
C ARG A 584 -11.76 2.97 9.71
N ILE A 585 -10.55 2.41 9.71
CA ILE A 585 -10.32 1.01 9.38
C ILE A 585 -10.82 0.14 10.54
N GLU A 586 -11.73 -0.79 10.26
CA GLU A 586 -12.23 -1.79 11.20
C GLU A 586 -11.27 -2.99 11.25
N GLN A 587 -10.94 -3.56 10.07
CA GLN A 587 -10.10 -4.75 9.94
C GLN A 587 -9.59 -4.93 8.50
N VAL A 588 -8.53 -5.73 8.32
CA VAL A 588 -8.16 -6.30 7.03
C VAL A 588 -9.02 -7.54 6.76
N ALA A 589 -9.83 -7.52 5.71
CA ALA A 589 -10.73 -8.62 5.35
C ALA A 589 -10.00 -9.72 4.57
N ARG A 590 -9.18 -9.31 3.59
CA ARG A 590 -8.40 -10.19 2.71
C ARG A 590 -7.05 -9.55 2.38
N LEU A 591 -6.02 -10.38 2.26
CA LEU A 591 -4.68 -9.99 1.84
C LEU A 591 -4.14 -11.01 0.85
N SER A 592 -3.62 -10.57 -0.29
CA SER A 592 -2.99 -11.41 -1.31
C SER A 592 -1.63 -10.84 -1.68
N LEU A 593 -0.60 -11.69 -1.70
CA LEU A 593 0.78 -11.36 -2.08
C LEU A 593 1.16 -12.24 -3.27
N LYS A 594 1.72 -11.68 -4.33
CA LYS A 594 2.04 -12.38 -5.58
C LYS A 594 3.44 -12.05 -6.07
N GLY A 595 4.17 -13.09 -6.50
CA GLY A 595 5.52 -13.04 -7.05
C GLY A 595 6.58 -12.93 -5.97
N GLN A 596 7.37 -14.00 -5.77
CA GLN A 596 8.44 -14.08 -4.76
C GLN A 596 7.98 -13.62 -3.36
N VAL A 597 6.90 -14.23 -2.89
CA VAL A 597 6.36 -13.95 -1.56
C VAL A 597 7.34 -14.40 -0.50
N ARG A 598 7.60 -13.50 0.45
CA ARG A 598 8.32 -13.77 1.68
C ARG A 598 7.73 -12.97 2.83
N LEU A 599 7.21 -13.67 3.83
CA LEU A 599 6.62 -13.10 5.05
C LEU A 599 7.35 -13.65 6.26
N VAL A 600 7.88 -12.78 7.13
CA VAL A 600 8.67 -13.16 8.31
C VAL A 600 8.14 -12.45 9.55
N GLU A 601 7.61 -13.19 10.52
CA GLU A 601 7.43 -12.72 11.90
C GLU A 601 8.68 -13.08 12.70
N GLN A 602 9.42 -12.07 13.16
CA GLN A 602 10.56 -12.27 14.05
C GLN A 602 10.07 -12.63 15.46
N PRO A 603 10.82 -13.43 16.26
CA PRO A 603 10.43 -13.69 17.64
C PRO A 603 10.39 -12.39 18.46
N ALA A 604 9.39 -12.24 19.32
CA ALA A 604 9.29 -11.08 20.20
C ALA A 604 10.42 -11.08 21.23
N VAL A 605 11.31 -10.09 21.15
CA VAL A 605 12.39 -9.90 22.13
C VAL A 605 11.79 -9.47 23.47
N ILE A 606 11.75 -10.40 24.42
CA ILE A 606 11.47 -10.14 25.84
C ILE A 606 12.80 -9.78 26.51
N ALA A 607 12.86 -8.67 27.23
CA ALA A 607 14.06 -8.29 27.98
C ALA A 607 14.45 -9.37 29.01
N ASP A 608 15.75 -9.45 29.32
CA ASP A 608 16.38 -10.45 30.20
C ASP A 608 16.25 -11.93 29.77
N GLN A 609 15.84 -12.23 28.53
CA GLN A 609 15.94 -13.59 27.97
C GLN A 609 16.61 -13.61 26.60
N GLN A 610 17.62 -14.48 26.46
CA GLN A 610 18.27 -14.76 25.18
C GLN A 610 17.20 -15.23 24.17
N PRO A 611 17.09 -14.64 22.97
CA PRO A 611 16.01 -14.97 22.05
C PRO A 611 16.09 -16.45 21.65
N ALA A 612 15.06 -17.22 22.03
CA ALA A 612 14.91 -18.59 21.59
C ALA A 612 14.75 -18.61 20.06
N ALA A 613 15.79 -19.06 19.36
CA ALA A 613 16.00 -18.88 17.92
C ALA A 613 14.99 -19.60 17.01
N ASP A 614 13.92 -20.16 17.57
CA ASP A 614 13.02 -21.14 16.95
C ASP A 614 11.53 -20.74 17.06
N GLN A 615 11.23 -19.50 17.48
CA GLN A 615 9.85 -19.02 17.72
C GLN A 615 9.29 -18.08 16.64
N GLY A 616 10.08 -17.70 15.63
CA GLY A 616 9.58 -16.93 14.49
C GLY A 616 8.71 -17.76 13.53
N VAL A 617 8.05 -17.07 12.60
CA VAL A 617 7.30 -17.69 11.49
C VAL A 617 7.85 -17.15 10.17
N CYS A 618 8.09 -18.03 9.20
CA CYS A 618 8.54 -17.69 7.85
C CYS A 618 7.64 -18.39 6.82
N ILE A 619 7.08 -17.64 5.87
CA ILE A 619 6.30 -18.16 4.74
C ILE A 619 6.94 -17.66 3.44
N GLU A 620 7.27 -18.59 2.54
CA GLU A 620 7.91 -18.31 1.26
C GLU A 620 7.17 -19.02 0.11
N GLY A 621 6.97 -18.37 -1.03
CA GLY A 621 6.22 -18.96 -2.16
C GLY A 621 6.08 -18.07 -3.40
N ASP A 622 5.31 -18.55 -4.38
CA ASP A 622 4.92 -17.79 -5.57
C ASP A 622 3.69 -16.89 -5.30
N GLU A 623 2.76 -17.36 -4.48
CA GLU A 623 1.56 -16.62 -4.05
C GLU A 623 1.14 -17.00 -2.63
N LEU A 624 0.59 -16.03 -1.90
CA LEU A 624 -0.01 -16.19 -0.57
C LEU A 624 -1.34 -15.46 -0.52
N GLU A 625 -2.40 -16.14 -0.11
CA GLU A 625 -3.67 -15.52 0.24
C GLU A 625 -3.96 -15.72 1.73
N VAL A 626 -4.45 -14.68 2.40
CA VAL A 626 -4.88 -14.72 3.81
C VAL A 626 -6.23 -14.04 3.96
N LEU A 627 -7.21 -14.80 4.42
CA LEU A 627 -8.53 -14.32 4.81
C LEU A 627 -8.56 -14.04 6.31
N ARG A 628 -9.08 -12.85 6.68
CA ARG A 628 -9.25 -12.39 8.07
C ARG A 628 -7.98 -12.53 8.94
N PRO A 629 -6.82 -11.98 8.53
CA PRO A 629 -5.52 -12.10 9.24
C PRO A 629 -5.51 -11.62 10.70
N GLN A 630 -6.53 -10.87 11.12
CA GLN A 630 -6.68 -10.33 12.48
C GLN A 630 -7.66 -11.13 13.36
N GLN A 631 -8.56 -11.93 12.77
CA GLN A 631 -9.56 -12.73 13.50
C GLN A 631 -9.02 -14.12 13.84
N PHE A 632 -9.58 -14.79 14.86
CA PHE A 632 -9.14 -16.13 15.28
C PHE A 632 -9.24 -17.17 14.15
N ASP A 633 -10.30 -17.09 13.35
CA ASP A 633 -10.57 -17.94 12.19
C ASP A 633 -9.82 -17.48 10.91
N THR A 634 -8.54 -17.13 11.08
CA THR A 634 -7.62 -16.87 9.97
C THR A 634 -7.51 -18.10 9.08
N HIS A 635 -7.69 -17.92 7.78
CA HIS A 635 -7.44 -18.95 6.77
C HIS A 635 -6.35 -18.45 5.83
N ALA A 636 -5.32 -19.26 5.59
CA ALA A 636 -4.18 -18.90 4.77
C ALA A 636 -3.85 -20.02 3.77
N ILE A 637 -3.55 -19.64 2.53
CA ILE A 637 -3.23 -20.55 1.44
C ILE A 637 -1.94 -20.08 0.78
N VAL A 638 -0.97 -20.97 0.63
CA VAL A 638 0.36 -20.69 0.07
C VAL A 638 0.61 -21.58 -1.15
N TRP A 639 0.88 -20.96 -2.29
CA TRP A 639 1.28 -21.64 -3.53
C TRP A 639 2.75 -21.39 -3.82
N GLY A 640 3.47 -22.38 -4.36
CA GLY A 640 4.87 -22.20 -4.75
C GLY A 640 5.49 -23.44 -5.37
N LYS A 641 6.78 -23.35 -5.73
CA LYS A 641 7.52 -24.45 -6.37
C LYS A 641 8.86 -24.77 -5.67
N PRO A 642 8.84 -25.23 -4.40
CA PRO A 642 7.67 -25.42 -3.53
C PRO A 642 7.34 -24.15 -2.73
N ALA A 643 6.12 -24.04 -2.20
CA ALA A 643 5.84 -23.19 -1.05
C ALA A 643 6.56 -23.74 0.19
N ARG A 644 6.92 -22.85 1.12
CA ARG A 644 7.50 -23.19 2.42
C ARG A 644 6.76 -22.47 3.54
N VAL A 645 6.44 -23.20 4.60
CA VAL A 645 5.89 -22.66 5.85
C VAL A 645 6.74 -23.20 6.99
N ALA A 646 7.48 -22.32 7.67
CA ALA A 646 8.37 -22.67 8.75
C ALA A 646 8.05 -21.89 10.03
N GLY A 647 8.19 -22.52 11.18
CA GLY A 647 8.09 -21.90 12.50
C GLY A 647 7.94 -22.92 13.62
N ARG A 648 8.29 -22.54 14.85
CA ARG A 648 8.18 -23.38 16.05
C ARG A 648 8.92 -24.73 15.90
N GLY A 649 10.13 -24.73 15.31
CA GLY A 649 10.94 -25.93 15.05
C GLY A 649 10.59 -26.70 13.77
N VAL A 650 9.40 -26.50 13.21
CA VAL A 650 8.85 -27.26 12.07
C VAL A 650 9.05 -26.47 10.77
N GLU A 651 9.43 -27.18 9.70
CA GLU A 651 9.39 -26.69 8.32
C GLU A 651 8.49 -27.63 7.49
N LEU A 652 7.55 -27.05 6.76
CA LEU A 652 6.64 -27.73 5.84
C LEU A 652 6.84 -27.21 4.41
N GLN A 653 6.88 -28.11 3.44
CA GLN A 653 7.09 -27.81 2.03
C GLN A 653 6.10 -28.59 1.15
N GLY A 654 5.58 -27.95 0.10
CA GLY A 654 4.73 -28.56 -0.92
C GLY A 654 4.29 -27.54 -1.97
N PRO A 655 3.56 -27.93 -3.04
CA PRO A 655 3.16 -27.00 -4.08
C PRO A 655 1.95 -26.12 -3.68
N LEU A 656 1.09 -26.64 -2.79
CA LEU A 656 -0.04 -25.95 -2.17
C LEU A 656 -0.10 -26.31 -0.68
N VAL A 657 -0.05 -25.30 0.20
CA VAL A 657 -0.19 -25.47 1.66
C VAL A 657 -1.39 -24.66 2.14
N GLU A 658 -2.34 -25.30 2.79
CA GLU A 658 -3.55 -24.69 3.37
C GLU A 658 -3.45 -24.73 4.91
N VAL A 659 -3.81 -23.62 5.57
CA VAL A 659 -3.81 -23.49 7.04
C VAL A 659 -5.10 -22.80 7.49
N ASP A 660 -5.95 -23.50 8.23
CA ASP A 660 -7.14 -22.95 8.89
C ASP A 660 -6.88 -22.88 10.40
N ARG A 661 -6.74 -21.67 10.93
CA ARG A 661 -6.48 -21.45 12.36
C ARG A 661 -7.72 -21.72 13.21
N GLY A 662 -8.92 -21.42 12.73
CA GLY A 662 -10.17 -21.58 13.47
C GLY A 662 -10.61 -23.04 13.61
N LEU A 663 -10.36 -23.87 12.58
CA LEU A 663 -10.52 -25.32 12.64
C LEU A 663 -9.27 -26.04 13.18
N ASN A 664 -8.18 -25.32 13.44
CA ASN A 664 -6.87 -25.83 13.83
C ASN A 664 -6.34 -26.93 12.87
N ARG A 665 -6.56 -26.72 11.56
CA ARG A 665 -6.26 -27.65 10.48
C ARG A 665 -5.14 -27.16 9.58
N MET A 666 -4.42 -28.11 8.99
CA MET A 666 -3.38 -27.85 8.01
C MET A 666 -3.40 -28.95 6.94
N LYS A 667 -3.12 -28.59 5.69
CA LYS A 667 -2.99 -29.55 4.59
C LYS A 667 -1.86 -29.19 3.65
N VAL A 668 -1.38 -30.19 2.92
CA VAL A 668 -0.55 -30.01 1.73
C VAL A 668 -1.09 -30.88 0.61
N ASP A 669 -1.61 -30.27 -0.45
CA ASP A 669 -1.96 -31.01 -1.67
C ASP A 669 -0.71 -31.17 -2.55
N GLY A 670 -0.47 -32.38 -3.04
CA GLY A 670 0.71 -32.74 -3.81
C GLY A 670 1.91 -33.19 -2.96
N SER A 671 2.98 -33.53 -3.66
CA SER A 671 4.21 -34.07 -3.06
C SER A 671 4.90 -33.04 -2.17
N GLY A 672 5.23 -33.43 -0.94
CA GLY A 672 5.77 -32.52 0.05
C GLY A 672 6.81 -33.12 0.99
N ARG A 673 7.30 -32.26 1.89
CA ARG A 673 8.25 -32.59 2.95
C ARG A 673 7.85 -31.87 4.23
N LEU A 674 7.88 -32.59 5.34
CA LEU A 674 7.84 -32.06 6.70
C LEU A 674 9.19 -32.35 7.36
N SER A 675 9.76 -31.39 8.09
CA SER A 675 10.83 -31.66 9.05
C SER A 675 10.57 -30.95 10.36
N GLY A 676 10.96 -31.56 11.49
CA GLY A 676 10.74 -30.97 12.80
C GLY A 676 11.48 -31.71 13.91
N PRO A 677 11.54 -31.14 15.13
CA PRO A 677 11.97 -31.89 16.30
C PRO A 677 10.97 -33.01 16.57
N LEU A 678 11.46 -34.22 16.81
CA LEU A 678 10.70 -35.26 17.48
C LEU A 678 10.95 -35.18 18.99
N GLY A 679 10.00 -35.65 19.81
CA GLY A 679 10.26 -35.88 21.23
C GLY A 679 11.37 -36.93 21.42
N ALA A 680 12.10 -36.83 22.52
CA ALA A 680 13.36 -37.56 22.74
C ALA A 680 13.29 -39.06 22.41
N GLY A 681 14.22 -39.51 21.57
CA GLY A 681 14.44 -40.93 21.24
C GLY A 681 13.72 -41.45 19.99
N GLY A 682 13.31 -40.54 19.09
CA GLY A 682 13.23 -40.81 17.65
C GLY A 682 12.30 -41.93 17.15
N LEU A 683 12.52 -42.34 15.89
CA LEU A 683 12.01 -43.61 15.35
C LEU A 683 12.89 -44.81 15.78
N ASP A 684 14.01 -44.55 16.47
CA ASP A 684 15.06 -45.53 16.81
C ASP A 684 14.58 -46.69 17.70
N GLY A 685 13.36 -46.58 18.27
CA GLY A 685 12.67 -47.70 18.91
C GLY A 685 12.44 -48.89 17.99
N PHE A 686 12.39 -48.73 16.66
CA PHE A 686 12.21 -49.87 15.75
C PHE A 686 13.43 -50.81 15.62
N ALA A 687 14.55 -50.52 16.30
CA ALA A 687 15.75 -51.36 16.29
C ALA A 687 15.65 -52.56 17.26
N LEU A 688 15.41 -53.76 16.70
CA LEU A 688 15.58 -55.03 17.42
C LEU A 688 17.05 -55.40 17.63
N ALA A 689 17.93 -55.06 16.69
CA ALA A 689 19.30 -55.57 16.65
C ALA A 689 20.31 -54.45 16.48
N GLY A 690 20.68 -53.80 17.59
CA GLY A 690 21.63 -52.69 17.60
C GLY A 690 22.59 -52.69 18.80
N PRO A 691 23.53 -51.74 18.86
CA PRO A 691 24.25 -51.40 20.09
C PRO A 691 23.30 -50.64 21.03
N ALA A 692 23.31 -50.96 22.33
CA ALA A 692 22.46 -50.31 23.31
C ALA A 692 22.64 -48.77 23.31
N ALA A 693 21.52 -48.05 23.40
CA ALA A 693 21.37 -46.60 23.16
C ALA A 693 22.64 -45.75 23.32
N ARG A 694 23.19 -45.33 22.16
CA ARG A 694 24.16 -44.22 22.11
C ARG A 694 23.49 -42.96 22.64
N ARG A 695 24.22 -42.08 23.34
CA ARG A 695 23.73 -40.71 23.54
C ARG A 695 23.47 -40.10 22.15
N PRO A 696 22.30 -39.50 21.89
CA PRO A 696 22.01 -38.91 20.58
C PRO A 696 23.06 -37.86 20.26
N ALA A 697 23.56 -37.87 19.03
CA ALA A 697 24.38 -36.78 18.52
C ALA A 697 23.54 -35.49 18.47
N ALA A 698 24.16 -34.33 18.67
CA ALA A 698 23.44 -33.07 18.66
C ALA A 698 22.75 -32.85 17.29
N GLY A 699 21.41 -32.90 17.28
CA GLY A 699 20.59 -32.84 16.07
C GLY A 699 19.91 -34.15 15.64
N ALA A 700 20.17 -35.29 16.30
CA ALA A 700 19.58 -36.59 15.94
C ALA A 700 18.06 -36.67 16.17
N ASP A 701 17.51 -35.92 17.12
CA ASP A 701 16.06 -35.86 17.40
C ASP A 701 15.26 -35.02 16.37
N ARG A 702 15.62 -35.03 15.08
CA ARG A 702 14.80 -34.45 13.99
C ARG A 702 14.26 -35.53 13.07
N ILE A 703 12.95 -35.51 12.84
CA ILE A 703 12.28 -36.31 11.81
C ILE A 703 12.28 -35.55 10.49
N SER A 704 12.48 -36.29 9.39
CA SER A 704 12.16 -35.86 8.03
C SER A 704 11.10 -36.80 7.46
N LEU A 705 10.00 -36.26 6.95
CA LEU A 705 8.92 -37.05 6.36
C LEU A 705 8.57 -36.50 4.98
N THR A 706 8.48 -37.38 3.98
CA THR A 706 8.15 -37.04 2.59
C THR A 706 7.02 -37.90 2.06
N TRP A 707 6.24 -37.38 1.11
CA TRP A 707 5.09 -38.07 0.50
C TRP A 707 4.87 -37.58 -0.94
N ARG A 708 3.99 -38.25 -1.71
CA ARG A 708 3.67 -37.89 -3.10
C ARG A 708 2.27 -37.32 -3.31
N GLY A 709 1.27 -37.82 -2.59
CA GLY A 709 -0.14 -37.54 -2.83
C GLY A 709 -0.60 -36.27 -2.13
N ARG A 710 -0.79 -36.34 -0.81
CA ARG A 710 -1.13 -35.19 0.05
C ARG A 710 -0.81 -35.45 1.52
N MET A 711 -0.92 -34.42 2.34
CA MET A 711 -0.87 -34.47 3.80
C MET A 711 -2.10 -33.77 4.39
N ASP A 712 -2.73 -34.40 5.39
CA ASP A 712 -3.86 -33.87 6.16
C ASP A 712 -3.46 -33.82 7.65
N PHE A 713 -3.77 -32.71 8.34
CA PHE A 713 -3.58 -32.55 9.79
C PHE A 713 -4.79 -31.92 10.47
N ASP A 714 -5.31 -32.59 11.51
CA ASP A 714 -6.52 -32.18 12.25
C ASP A 714 -6.24 -31.43 13.57
N GLY A 715 -4.98 -31.12 13.85
CA GLY A 715 -4.53 -30.57 15.13
C GLY A 715 -3.89 -31.59 16.08
N ARG A 716 -4.14 -32.89 15.89
CA ARG A 716 -3.59 -33.98 16.71
C ARG A 716 -3.01 -35.15 15.88
N THR A 717 -3.60 -35.43 14.74
CA THR A 717 -3.31 -36.54 13.84
C THR A 717 -2.79 -35.98 12.52
N ALA A 718 -1.61 -36.41 12.09
CA ALA A 718 -1.08 -36.15 10.76
C ALA A 718 -1.13 -37.42 9.92
N GLN A 719 -1.78 -37.36 8.76
CA GLN A 719 -1.83 -38.43 7.77
C GLN A 719 -1.08 -38.02 6.50
N PHE A 720 -0.27 -38.92 5.96
CA PHE A 720 0.60 -38.68 4.81
C PHE A 720 0.33 -39.76 3.76
N HIS A 721 -0.07 -39.34 2.56
CA HIS A 721 -0.60 -40.24 1.52
C HIS A 721 0.32 -40.38 0.30
N GLU A 722 0.35 -41.60 -0.23
CA GLU A 722 1.10 -42.09 -1.39
C GLU A 722 2.63 -42.05 -1.21
N ALA A 723 3.23 -43.25 -1.12
CA ALA A 723 4.67 -43.46 -0.96
C ALA A 723 5.28 -42.58 0.14
N ALA A 724 4.63 -42.56 1.31
CA ALA A 724 5.08 -41.80 2.46
C ALA A 724 6.32 -42.46 3.08
N VAL A 725 7.36 -41.67 3.34
CA VAL A 725 8.62 -42.11 3.94
C VAL A 725 8.98 -41.19 5.10
N ALA A 726 9.18 -41.76 6.28
CA ALA A 726 9.71 -41.10 7.47
C ALA A 726 11.14 -41.58 7.77
N GLU A 727 12.05 -40.64 8.04
CA GLU A 727 13.46 -40.85 8.33
C GLU A 727 13.83 -40.09 9.61
N THR A 728 14.45 -40.78 10.57
CA THR A 728 14.99 -40.21 11.81
C THR A 728 16.22 -41.00 12.21
N GLY A 729 17.37 -40.33 12.39
CA GLY A 729 18.62 -40.99 12.78
C GLY A 729 19.03 -42.09 11.80
N ASP A 730 19.25 -43.30 12.33
CA ASP A 730 19.62 -44.51 11.58
C ASP A 730 18.39 -45.28 11.05
N THR A 731 17.16 -44.74 11.20
CA THR A 731 15.89 -45.45 10.97
C THR A 731 15.07 -44.85 9.82
N ARG A 732 14.57 -45.70 8.92
CA ARG A 732 13.71 -45.37 7.77
C ARG A 732 12.43 -46.21 7.81
N VAL A 733 11.27 -45.59 7.70
CA VAL A 733 9.96 -46.26 7.57
C VAL A 733 9.28 -45.76 6.31
N SER A 734 8.80 -46.66 5.46
CA SER A 734 8.02 -46.31 4.26
C SER A 734 6.74 -47.15 4.13
N ALA A 735 5.66 -46.52 3.69
CA ALA A 735 4.34 -47.15 3.45
C ALA A 735 3.54 -46.36 2.39
N ASP A 736 2.42 -46.91 1.93
CA ASP A 736 1.49 -46.16 1.05
C ASP A 736 0.76 -45.05 1.81
N VAL A 737 0.46 -45.26 3.10
CA VAL A 737 -0.02 -44.24 4.05
C VAL A 737 0.73 -44.36 5.37
N LEU A 738 1.18 -43.23 5.92
CA LEU A 738 1.69 -43.12 7.31
C LEU A 738 0.76 -42.23 8.14
N GLU A 739 0.58 -42.58 9.42
CA GLU A 739 -0.21 -41.84 10.40
C GLU A 739 0.61 -41.60 11.67
N ALA A 740 0.61 -40.36 12.14
CA ALA A 740 1.28 -39.92 13.36
C ALA A 740 0.29 -39.21 14.30
N VAL A 741 0.13 -39.70 15.53
CA VAL A 741 -0.79 -39.15 16.53
C VAL A 741 -0.01 -38.53 17.69
N LEU A 742 -0.41 -37.33 18.11
CA LEU A 742 0.19 -36.59 19.21
C LEU A 742 -0.47 -36.89 20.57
N ASP A 743 0.29 -36.71 21.65
CA ASP A 743 -0.15 -36.79 23.05
C ASP A 743 -1.28 -35.78 23.39
N ARG A 744 -1.19 -34.58 22.79
CA ARG A 744 -2.17 -33.50 22.92
C ARG A 744 -2.24 -32.68 21.62
N PRO A 745 -3.32 -31.91 21.40
CA PRO A 745 -3.42 -31.06 20.22
C PRO A 745 -2.31 -30.00 20.15
N PHE A 746 -1.72 -29.82 18.97
CA PHE A 746 -0.85 -28.69 18.63
C PHE A 746 -1.73 -27.50 18.22
N SER A 747 -1.68 -26.40 18.97
CA SER A 747 -2.47 -25.20 18.71
C SER A 747 -1.75 -24.25 17.75
N LEU A 748 -2.39 -23.92 16.63
CA LEU A 748 -1.94 -22.84 15.74
C LEU A 748 -2.04 -21.47 16.44
N ASP A 749 -3.06 -21.27 17.29
CA ASP A 749 -3.38 -19.99 17.94
C ASP A 749 -2.34 -19.46 18.94
N ASN A 750 -1.93 -20.28 19.91
CA ASN A 750 -1.42 -19.74 21.18
C ASN A 750 0.10 -19.97 21.38
N PRO A 751 0.95 -18.92 21.32
CA PRO A 751 2.40 -19.03 21.46
C PRO A 751 2.86 -19.10 22.94
N SER A 752 2.32 -20.06 23.70
CA SER A 752 2.66 -20.24 25.12
C SER A 752 4.00 -20.98 25.28
N ALA A 753 5.11 -20.23 25.18
CA ALA A 753 6.51 -20.70 25.25
C ALA A 753 6.92 -21.47 26.55
N ARG A 754 5.99 -21.72 27.46
CA ARG A 754 6.13 -22.57 28.66
C ARG A 754 5.58 -23.99 28.49
N ALA A 755 4.82 -24.26 27.42
CA ALA A 755 4.38 -25.62 27.12
C ALA A 755 5.53 -26.40 26.47
N ALA A 756 5.82 -27.60 27.00
CA ALA A 756 6.68 -28.55 26.28
C ALA A 756 6.07 -28.86 24.90
N PRO A 757 6.86 -29.16 23.85
CA PRO A 757 6.30 -29.57 22.56
C PRO A 757 5.41 -30.82 22.71
N PRO A 758 4.41 -31.01 21.83
CA PRO A 758 3.65 -32.25 21.78
C PRO A 758 4.57 -33.41 21.38
N GLN A 759 4.22 -34.62 21.80
CA GLN A 759 5.02 -35.83 21.61
C GLN A 759 4.24 -36.87 20.80
N LEU A 760 4.94 -37.63 19.96
CA LEU A 760 4.38 -38.74 19.21
C LEU A 760 3.98 -39.87 20.17
N THR A 761 2.68 -40.17 20.28
CA THR A 761 2.19 -41.30 21.09
C THR A 761 1.99 -42.56 20.27
N ARG A 762 1.47 -42.43 19.04
CA ARG A 762 1.17 -43.56 18.16
C ARG A 762 1.67 -43.27 16.75
N PHE A 763 2.36 -44.24 16.16
CA PHE A 763 2.81 -44.21 14.77
C PHE A 763 2.31 -45.46 14.06
N ALA A 764 1.71 -45.31 12.89
CA ALA A 764 1.14 -46.42 12.13
C ALA A 764 1.43 -46.26 10.64
N GLY A 765 1.39 -47.38 9.92
CA GLY A 765 1.58 -47.40 8.47
C GLY A 765 0.77 -48.52 7.83
N ASN A 766 0.30 -48.28 6.61
CA ASN A 766 -0.55 -49.19 5.86
C ASN A 766 -0.17 -49.17 4.37
N GLY A 767 -0.16 -50.35 3.76
CA GLY A 767 0.27 -50.57 2.37
C GLY A 767 1.80 -50.63 2.25
N ALA A 768 2.30 -51.74 1.70
CA ALA A 768 3.71 -52.00 1.38
C ALA A 768 4.73 -51.58 2.47
N VAL A 769 4.41 -51.79 3.74
CA VAL A 769 5.22 -51.33 4.88
C VAL A 769 6.61 -51.95 4.84
N ARG A 770 7.63 -51.09 4.88
CA ARG A 770 9.04 -51.43 5.02
C ARG A 770 9.68 -50.56 6.10
N ILE A 771 10.24 -51.20 7.11
CA ILE A 771 10.99 -50.58 8.20
C ILE A 771 12.45 -51.03 8.06
N GLU A 772 13.40 -50.09 7.98
CA GLU A 772 14.83 -50.35 7.95
C GLU A 772 15.55 -49.58 9.05
N ASN A 773 16.58 -50.19 9.65
CA ASN A 773 17.47 -49.56 10.63
C ASN A 773 18.91 -49.99 10.36
N GLU A 774 19.86 -49.05 10.31
CA GLU A 774 21.29 -49.33 10.10
C GLU A 774 22.17 -48.74 11.21
N SER A 775 22.37 -49.48 12.30
CA SER A 775 23.16 -49.02 13.44
C SER A 775 24.66 -49.38 13.35
N ARG A 776 25.53 -48.51 13.91
CA ARG A 776 27.00 -48.67 13.92
C ARG A 776 27.65 -48.32 15.27
N ASP A 777 28.45 -49.23 15.82
CA ASP A 777 29.30 -49.00 17.01
C ASP A 777 30.71 -49.59 16.82
N GLY A 778 31.74 -48.75 16.87
CA GLY A 778 33.09 -49.11 16.42
C GLY A 778 33.07 -49.70 15.01
N ASP A 779 33.74 -50.84 14.83
CA ASP A 779 33.75 -51.61 13.58
C ASP A 779 32.51 -52.52 13.39
N SER A 780 31.61 -52.57 14.39
CA SER A 780 30.38 -53.35 14.34
C SER A 780 29.27 -52.56 13.64
N ARG A 781 28.67 -53.17 12.61
CA ARG A 781 27.50 -52.65 11.89
C ARG A 781 26.37 -53.67 12.00
N SER A 782 25.13 -53.19 12.01
CA SER A 782 23.91 -53.99 11.95
C SER A 782 22.94 -53.35 10.96
N LEU A 783 22.26 -54.17 10.17
CA LEU A 783 21.27 -53.74 9.19
C LEU A 783 20.02 -54.64 9.33
N GLN A 784 18.96 -54.04 9.86
CA GLN A 784 17.66 -54.66 10.03
C GLN A 784 16.71 -54.18 8.93
N ARG A 785 15.91 -55.09 8.38
CA ARG A 785 14.77 -54.80 7.50
C ARG A 785 13.56 -55.63 7.94
N LEU A 786 12.39 -55.01 8.00
CA LEU A 786 11.13 -55.67 8.34
C LEU A 786 10.06 -55.25 7.31
N HIS A 787 9.50 -56.23 6.60
CA HIS A 787 8.43 -56.06 5.62
C HIS A 787 7.10 -56.56 6.19
N LEU A 788 6.06 -55.74 6.06
CA LEU A 788 4.71 -55.94 6.61
C LEU A 788 3.64 -55.46 5.62
N ARG A 789 2.38 -55.84 5.85
CA ARG A 789 1.23 -55.22 5.18
C ARG A 789 0.85 -53.89 5.82
N ASP A 790 0.80 -53.89 7.15
CA ASP A 790 0.46 -52.75 8.01
C ASP A 790 1.16 -52.89 9.38
N PHE A 791 1.27 -51.79 10.13
CA PHE A 791 1.77 -51.77 11.51
C PHE A 791 1.13 -50.67 12.37
N ILE A 792 1.14 -50.89 13.68
CA ILE A 792 0.85 -49.90 14.74
C ILE A 792 1.96 -50.01 15.80
N PHE A 793 2.48 -48.87 16.22
CA PHE A 793 3.46 -48.71 17.29
C PHE A 793 2.97 -47.69 18.33
N GLU A 794 2.77 -48.16 19.57
CA GLU A 794 2.41 -47.32 20.71
C GLU A 794 3.69 -46.91 21.46
N ARG A 795 4.13 -45.66 21.27
CA ARG A 795 5.44 -45.17 21.72
C ARG A 795 5.61 -45.20 23.25
N GLN A 796 4.54 -44.99 24.01
CA GLN A 796 4.63 -44.88 25.47
C GLN A 796 4.84 -46.23 26.17
N SER A 797 4.13 -47.29 25.75
CA SER A 797 4.37 -48.65 26.26
C SER A 797 5.52 -49.33 25.52
N GLY A 798 5.74 -48.98 24.26
CA GLY A 798 6.65 -49.63 23.32
C GLY A 798 5.98 -50.76 22.54
N ASP A 799 4.68 -50.97 22.67
CA ASP A 799 4.00 -52.12 22.05
C ASP A 799 3.93 -51.96 20.53
N PHE A 800 4.17 -53.07 19.84
CA PHE A 800 4.21 -53.15 18.39
C PHE A 800 3.33 -54.29 17.90
N VAL A 801 2.50 -54.01 16.89
CA VAL A 801 1.70 -54.99 16.17
C VAL A 801 1.82 -54.73 14.68
N GLY A 802 2.10 -55.76 13.90
CA GLY A 802 2.11 -55.68 12.44
C GLY A 802 1.51 -56.94 11.81
N HIS A 803 0.88 -56.81 10.65
CA HIS A 803 0.23 -57.94 9.98
C HIS A 803 0.99 -58.41 8.74
N GLY A 804 0.91 -59.72 8.50
CA GLY A 804 1.58 -60.41 7.42
C GLY A 804 0.73 -60.61 6.15
N PRO A 805 1.24 -61.40 5.18
CA PRO A 805 2.55 -62.07 5.21
C PRO A 805 3.71 -61.08 5.29
N GLY A 806 4.80 -61.46 5.97
CA GLY A 806 5.93 -60.57 6.24
C GLY A 806 7.27 -61.29 6.37
N ARG A 807 8.35 -60.51 6.33
CA ARG A 807 9.75 -60.97 6.48
C ARG A 807 10.54 -60.01 7.35
N LEU A 808 11.15 -60.50 8.43
CA LEU A 808 12.28 -59.87 9.10
C LEU A 808 13.59 -60.36 8.45
N SER A 809 14.57 -59.48 8.29
CA SER A 809 15.96 -59.85 8.02
C SER A 809 16.93 -58.98 8.82
N ILE A 810 17.88 -59.59 9.52
CA ILE A 810 18.95 -58.92 10.28
C ILE A 810 20.29 -59.39 9.73
N LEU A 811 21.11 -58.46 9.23
CA LEU A 811 22.50 -58.68 8.83
C LEU A 811 23.43 -57.93 9.78
N ARG A 812 24.54 -58.53 10.21
CA ARG A 812 25.46 -57.89 11.17
C ARG A 812 26.88 -58.43 11.12
N SER A 813 27.85 -57.53 11.28
CA SER A 813 29.28 -57.85 11.44
C SER A 813 29.66 -57.98 12.92
N GLY A 814 30.69 -58.79 13.20
CA GLY A 814 31.27 -58.94 14.54
C GLY A 814 31.88 -60.33 14.73
N ALA A 815 32.90 -60.43 15.58
CA ALA A 815 33.43 -61.73 15.97
C ALA A 815 32.37 -62.53 16.75
N ALA A 816 32.26 -63.82 16.46
CA ALA A 816 31.46 -64.74 17.26
C ALA A 816 31.99 -64.79 18.70
N PRO A 817 31.13 -65.00 19.73
CA PRO A 817 31.58 -65.06 21.11
C PRO A 817 32.60 -66.19 21.30
N ALA A 818 33.76 -65.85 21.86
CA ALA A 818 34.75 -66.85 22.26
C ALA A 818 34.14 -67.70 23.38
N LEU A 819 33.87 -68.97 23.09
CA LEU A 819 33.34 -69.94 24.05
C LEU A 819 34.28 -70.08 25.25
N ALA A 820 33.93 -69.43 26.35
CA ALA A 820 34.49 -69.75 27.65
C ALA A 820 34.01 -71.16 28.03
N ALA A 821 34.94 -72.11 28.11
CA ALA A 821 34.62 -73.48 28.51
C ALA A 821 33.95 -73.49 29.90
N PRO A 822 32.97 -74.38 30.16
CA PRO A 822 32.35 -74.50 31.47
C PRO A 822 33.41 -74.69 32.57
N GLY A 823 33.34 -73.85 33.60
CA GLY A 823 34.36 -73.81 34.66
C GLY A 823 34.37 -75.08 35.49
N GLY A 824 35.35 -75.96 35.25
CA GLY A 824 35.63 -77.10 36.13
C GLY A 824 35.96 -76.62 37.55
N LEU A 825 35.39 -77.29 38.56
CA LEU A 825 35.62 -76.98 39.97
C LEU A 825 37.11 -77.10 40.32
N ALA A 826 37.73 -75.99 40.72
CA ALA A 826 39.14 -75.96 41.07
C ALA A 826 39.37 -76.61 42.45
N LEU A 827 40.10 -77.72 42.47
CA LEU A 827 40.65 -78.28 43.70
C LEU A 827 41.81 -77.40 44.20
N PRO A 828 41.94 -77.13 45.52
CA PRO A 828 43.04 -76.34 46.06
C PRO A 828 44.40 -77.03 45.82
N GLY A 829 45.36 -76.32 45.23
CA GLY A 829 46.76 -76.75 45.13
C GLY A 829 47.27 -77.14 43.74
N ALA A 830 46.44 -77.14 42.69
CA ALA A 830 46.92 -77.33 41.32
C ALA A 830 47.69 -76.08 40.81
N PRO A 831 48.84 -76.23 40.13
CA PRO A 831 49.54 -75.09 39.52
C PRO A 831 48.72 -74.50 38.37
N ALA A 832 48.76 -73.18 38.22
CA ALA A 832 47.95 -72.47 37.23
C ALA A 832 48.32 -72.90 35.78
N PRO A 833 47.34 -73.24 34.93
CA PRO A 833 47.61 -73.56 33.54
C PRO A 833 48.15 -72.33 32.80
N VAL A 834 49.15 -72.55 31.94
CA VAL A 834 49.77 -71.48 31.15
C VAL A 834 48.72 -70.84 30.25
N ARG A 835 48.52 -69.53 30.42
CA ARG A 835 47.60 -68.71 29.61
C ARG A 835 47.98 -68.84 28.12
N PRO A 836 47.11 -69.37 27.25
CA PRO A 836 47.41 -69.45 25.83
C PRO A 836 47.71 -68.06 25.25
N VAL A 837 48.71 -67.97 24.38
CA VAL A 837 48.92 -66.78 23.55
C VAL A 837 47.65 -66.57 22.72
N ALA A 838 47.15 -65.34 22.69
CA ALA A 838 45.96 -65.02 21.93
C ALA A 838 46.16 -65.37 20.45
N ALA A 839 45.35 -66.30 19.93
CA ALA A 839 45.24 -66.50 18.50
C ALA A 839 44.83 -65.17 17.83
N PRO A 840 45.32 -64.86 16.61
CA PRO A 840 44.89 -63.68 15.89
C PRO A 840 43.37 -63.72 15.73
N VAL A 841 42.71 -62.60 16.05
CA VAL A 841 41.25 -62.50 15.99
C VAL A 841 40.79 -62.81 14.58
N ALA A 842 40.05 -63.91 14.42
CA ALA A 842 39.49 -64.30 13.12
C ALA A 842 38.63 -63.15 12.59
N ALA A 843 38.80 -62.83 11.29
CA ALA A 843 38.11 -61.70 10.66
C ALA A 843 36.59 -61.78 10.89
N ALA A 844 36.01 -60.67 11.34
CA ALA A 844 34.63 -60.60 11.80
C ALA A 844 33.63 -60.87 10.65
N GLY A 845 33.19 -62.12 10.54
CA GLY A 845 32.24 -62.57 9.52
C GLY A 845 30.89 -61.84 9.58
N LEU A 846 30.19 -61.81 8.45
CA LEU A 846 28.80 -61.37 8.38
C LEU A 846 27.87 -62.52 8.73
N THR A 847 26.87 -62.23 9.54
CA THR A 847 25.82 -63.19 9.94
C THR A 847 24.45 -62.66 9.53
N TYR A 848 23.62 -63.55 8.99
CA TYR A 848 22.24 -63.31 8.57
C TYR A 848 21.28 -64.03 9.51
N LEU A 849 20.14 -63.41 9.82
CA LEU A 849 18.95 -64.05 10.37
C LEU A 849 17.74 -63.55 9.59
N GLY A 850 17.09 -64.44 8.85
CA GLY A 850 15.80 -64.19 8.21
C GLY A 850 14.67 -64.87 8.97
N VAL A 851 13.48 -64.26 9.00
CA VAL A 851 12.25 -64.85 9.57
C VAL A 851 11.06 -64.50 8.68
N ASP A 852 10.50 -65.47 7.97
CA ASP A 852 9.25 -65.37 7.23
C ASP A 852 8.07 -65.79 8.12
N PHE A 853 6.92 -65.12 8.02
CA PHE A 853 5.71 -65.47 8.77
C PHE A 853 4.42 -65.08 8.02
N GLN A 854 3.32 -65.80 8.31
CA GLN A 854 2.10 -65.68 7.51
C GLN A 854 1.06 -64.69 8.06
N ARG A 855 0.89 -64.59 9.39
CA ARG A 855 -0.31 -63.99 10.01
C ARG A 855 -0.06 -62.60 10.61
N ASP A 856 0.60 -62.55 11.76
CA ASP A 856 0.87 -61.32 12.48
C ASP A 856 2.15 -61.44 13.31
N VAL A 857 2.73 -60.29 13.63
CA VAL A 857 3.89 -60.12 14.49
C VAL A 857 3.52 -59.14 15.60
N ARG A 858 3.92 -59.46 16.82
CA ARG A 858 3.63 -58.68 18.03
C ARG A 858 4.90 -58.51 18.84
N GLY A 859 4.94 -57.55 19.75
CA GLY A 859 6.05 -57.46 20.68
C GLY A 859 6.13 -56.12 21.37
N ASN A 860 7.28 -55.84 21.97
CA ASN A 860 7.54 -54.60 22.66
C ASN A 860 8.96 -54.11 22.33
N MET A 861 9.03 -52.96 21.65
CA MET A 861 10.24 -52.32 21.16
C MET A 861 11.13 -51.80 22.30
N ASN A 862 10.53 -51.33 23.39
CA ASN A 862 11.27 -50.93 24.59
C ASN A 862 11.96 -52.13 25.28
N ARG A 863 11.59 -53.37 24.91
CA ARG A 863 12.25 -54.63 25.31
C ARG A 863 13.02 -55.31 24.16
N GLN A 864 13.10 -54.68 22.98
CA GLN A 864 13.74 -55.22 21.77
C GLN A 864 13.32 -56.66 21.43
N MET A 865 12.03 -56.97 21.60
CA MET A 865 11.46 -58.31 21.45
C MET A 865 10.29 -58.29 20.47
N LEU A 866 10.31 -59.20 19.49
CA LEU A 866 9.18 -59.55 18.63
C LEU A 866 8.82 -61.03 18.77
N GLU A 867 7.58 -61.34 18.41
CA GLU A 867 7.00 -62.67 18.33
C GLU A 867 6.17 -62.77 17.05
N PHE A 868 6.51 -63.76 16.23
CA PHE A 868 5.96 -64.02 14.92
C PHE A 868 5.00 -65.21 15.00
N HIS A 869 3.84 -65.12 14.34
CA HIS A 869 2.78 -66.12 14.43
C HIS A 869 2.40 -66.71 13.07
N GLN A 870 2.11 -68.02 13.11
CA GLN A 870 1.59 -68.90 12.05
C GLN A 870 2.55 -69.08 10.86
N ARG A 871 2.95 -70.35 10.64
CA ARG A 871 3.89 -70.77 9.58
C ARG A 871 5.14 -69.89 9.56
N VAL A 872 5.90 -69.93 10.66
CA VAL A 872 7.13 -69.17 10.81
C VAL A 872 8.30 -70.02 10.32
N GLU A 873 9.10 -69.46 9.42
CA GLU A 873 10.29 -70.11 8.83
C GLU A 873 11.48 -69.16 9.02
N ALA A 874 12.39 -69.52 9.93
CA ALA A 874 13.55 -68.72 10.30
C ALA A 874 14.85 -69.40 9.87
N ILE A 875 15.76 -68.67 9.22
CA ILE A 875 17.06 -69.20 8.78
C ILE A 875 18.21 -68.31 9.27
N HIS A 876 19.18 -68.93 9.95
CA HIS A 876 20.38 -68.28 10.45
C HIS A 876 21.63 -68.88 9.81
N GLY A 877 22.62 -68.06 9.46
CA GLY A 877 23.89 -68.54 8.92
C GLY A 877 24.87 -67.42 8.54
N PRO A 878 26.07 -67.78 8.05
CA PRO A 878 27.03 -66.81 7.51
C PRO A 878 26.62 -66.31 6.12
N VAL A 879 27.08 -65.11 5.75
CA VAL A 879 26.95 -64.56 4.38
C VAL A 879 28.25 -63.85 3.95
N ALA A 880 28.45 -63.62 2.64
CA ALA A 880 29.68 -63.01 2.12
C ALA A 880 29.62 -61.48 2.03
N ALA A 881 28.44 -60.91 1.75
CA ALA A 881 28.23 -59.47 1.57
C ALA A 881 26.95 -58.93 2.23
N TRP A 882 26.91 -57.61 2.43
CA TRP A 882 25.81 -56.86 3.07
C TRP A 882 24.47 -56.85 2.31
N ASN A 883 24.41 -57.43 1.12
CA ASN A 883 23.18 -57.57 0.32
C ASN A 883 22.79 -59.04 0.08
N ASP A 884 23.56 -60.00 0.58
CA ASP A 884 23.24 -61.42 0.50
C ASP A 884 22.05 -61.75 1.42
N THR A 885 21.28 -62.77 1.05
CA THR A 885 20.19 -63.28 1.87
C THR A 885 20.16 -64.80 1.81
N LEU A 886 19.90 -65.46 2.94
CA LEU A 886 19.61 -66.88 2.96
C LEU A 886 18.11 -67.08 2.68
N ASP A 887 17.78 -68.00 1.78
CA ASP A 887 16.39 -68.35 1.46
C ASP A 887 15.99 -69.65 2.20
N PRO A 888 15.01 -69.60 3.13
CA PRO A 888 14.55 -70.79 3.86
C PRO A 888 13.88 -71.84 2.96
N ARG A 889 13.59 -71.53 1.69
CA ARG A 889 12.93 -72.43 0.72
C ARG A 889 13.84 -72.87 -0.43
N ALA A 890 15.16 -72.65 -0.30
CA ALA A 890 16.14 -73.04 -1.31
C ALA A 890 16.12 -74.57 -1.53
N PRO A 891 15.99 -75.08 -2.78
CA PRO A 891 15.90 -76.53 -3.06
C PRO A 891 17.13 -77.37 -2.65
N ARG A 892 18.23 -76.73 -2.25
CA ARG A 892 19.44 -77.38 -1.71
C ARG A 892 19.37 -77.73 -0.22
N GLY A 893 18.34 -77.26 0.51
CA GLY A 893 18.31 -77.32 1.98
C GLY A 893 19.32 -76.38 2.65
N PRO A 894 19.40 -76.37 3.99
CA PRO A 894 20.39 -75.59 4.72
C PRO A 894 21.81 -76.09 4.42
N GLY A 895 22.68 -75.14 4.12
CA GLY A 895 24.08 -75.35 3.80
C GLY A 895 24.96 -75.40 5.05
N LYS A 896 26.27 -75.37 4.83
CA LYS A 896 27.25 -75.42 5.92
C LYS A 896 27.12 -74.20 6.84
N ASP A 897 27.07 -74.49 8.15
CA ASP A 897 26.89 -73.53 9.24
C ASP A 897 25.56 -72.72 9.18
N GLU A 898 24.65 -73.08 8.27
CA GLU A 898 23.25 -72.61 8.23
C GLU A 898 22.36 -73.48 9.13
N VAL A 899 21.33 -72.88 9.75
CA VAL A 899 20.30 -73.55 10.55
C VAL A 899 18.94 -72.98 10.15
N LEU A 900 18.04 -73.85 9.70
CA LEU A 900 16.63 -73.56 9.40
C LEU A 900 15.75 -74.03 10.57
N ILE A 901 14.80 -73.21 10.98
CA ILE A 901 13.84 -73.47 12.07
C ILE A 901 12.45 -73.18 11.53
N LYS A 902 11.55 -74.16 11.58
CA LYS A 902 10.13 -74.03 11.23
C LYS A 902 9.30 -74.16 12.50
N ALA A 903 8.29 -73.30 12.68
CA ALA A 903 7.45 -73.32 13.88
C ALA A 903 6.07 -72.70 13.66
N SER A 904 5.14 -72.94 14.59
CA SER A 904 3.85 -72.23 14.66
C SER A 904 3.99 -70.82 15.22
N GLN A 905 4.99 -70.60 16.07
CA GLN A 905 5.26 -69.37 16.80
C GLN A 905 6.77 -69.25 17.05
N LEU A 906 7.35 -68.07 16.88
CA LEU A 906 8.78 -67.83 17.09
C LEU A 906 9.02 -66.41 17.59
N SER A 907 9.74 -66.25 18.70
CA SER A 907 10.18 -64.96 19.21
C SER A 907 11.66 -64.72 18.92
N VAL A 908 12.01 -63.46 18.62
CA VAL A 908 13.37 -62.95 18.46
C VAL A 908 13.53 -61.81 19.46
N ALA A 909 14.52 -61.88 20.34
CA ALA A 909 14.81 -60.86 21.33
C ALA A 909 16.31 -60.49 21.32
N GLN A 910 16.63 -59.24 21.64
CA GLN A 910 18.01 -58.83 21.90
C GLN A 910 18.29 -58.77 23.41
N GLY A 911 19.21 -59.62 23.87
CA GLY A 911 19.73 -59.64 25.23
C GLY A 911 20.74 -58.50 25.49
N PRO A 912 20.90 -58.07 26.76
CA PRO A 912 21.76 -56.95 27.13
C PRO A 912 23.23 -57.19 26.77
N ARG A 913 23.90 -56.14 26.30
CA ARG A 913 25.33 -56.16 25.96
C ARG A 913 26.19 -56.53 27.18
N GLN A 914 26.90 -57.64 27.10
CA GLN A 914 27.81 -58.07 28.16
C GLN A 914 29.11 -57.24 28.17
N PRO A 915 29.77 -57.03 29.33
CA PRO A 915 31.04 -56.32 29.41
C PRO A 915 32.11 -56.93 28.48
N GLY A 916 32.78 -56.08 27.70
CA GLY A 916 33.81 -56.50 26.74
C GLY A 916 33.28 -57.02 25.40
N GLN A 917 31.96 -57.14 25.19
CA GLN A 917 31.40 -57.53 23.88
C GLN A 917 31.02 -56.32 23.01
N ALA A 918 31.10 -56.50 21.68
CA ALA A 918 30.84 -55.44 20.70
C ALA A 918 29.34 -55.12 20.49
N ARG A 919 28.44 -56.07 20.77
CA ARG A 919 26.98 -55.93 20.49
C ARG A 919 26.13 -56.66 21.53
N GLY A 920 24.84 -56.32 21.60
CA GLY A 920 23.84 -57.14 22.30
C GLY A 920 23.58 -58.45 21.54
N GLN A 921 23.32 -59.53 22.27
CA GLN A 921 23.18 -60.90 21.74
C GLN A 921 21.75 -61.13 21.25
N ILE A 922 21.55 -61.94 20.20
CA ILE A 922 20.21 -62.39 19.80
C ILE A 922 19.91 -63.75 20.43
N ASP A 923 18.77 -63.83 21.09
CA ASP A 923 18.14 -65.06 21.54
C ASP A 923 16.87 -65.31 20.71
N VAL A 924 16.61 -66.57 20.36
CA VAL A 924 15.43 -67.00 19.59
C VAL A 924 14.71 -68.09 20.34
N GLN A 925 13.39 -67.98 20.48
CA GLN A 925 12.54 -68.99 21.13
C GLN A 925 11.42 -69.42 20.18
N ALA A 926 11.45 -70.67 19.72
CA ALA A 926 10.43 -71.26 18.85
C ALA A 926 9.49 -72.18 19.63
N GLY A 927 8.23 -72.30 19.18
CA GLY A 927 7.21 -73.13 19.83
C GLY A 927 6.10 -73.60 18.91
N GLY A 928 5.56 -74.77 19.25
CA GLY A 928 4.43 -75.41 18.56
C GLY A 928 4.84 -76.03 17.22
N ASN A 929 5.01 -77.35 17.20
CA ASN A 929 5.51 -78.11 16.04
C ASN A 929 6.84 -77.54 15.52
N VAL A 930 7.87 -77.54 16.37
CA VAL A 930 9.19 -77.03 16.00
C VAL A 930 9.95 -78.12 15.24
N GLU A 931 10.40 -77.79 14.03
CA GLU A 931 11.28 -78.60 13.19
C GLU A 931 12.56 -77.80 12.90
N VAL A 932 13.72 -78.45 12.94
CA VAL A 932 15.04 -77.84 12.73
C VAL A 932 15.83 -78.67 11.73
N GLU A 933 16.50 -77.99 10.81
CA GLU A 933 17.36 -78.60 9.78
C GLU A 933 18.70 -77.84 9.69
N ALA A 934 19.80 -78.58 9.61
CA ALA A 934 21.15 -78.09 9.34
C ALA A 934 21.96 -79.23 8.69
N GLU A 935 23.13 -78.92 8.11
CA GLU A 935 23.97 -79.93 7.41
C GLU A 935 24.33 -81.15 8.30
N SER A 936 24.60 -80.92 9.59
CA SER A 936 25.12 -81.96 10.51
C SER A 936 24.07 -82.54 11.46
N PHE A 937 22.87 -81.94 11.54
CA PHE A 937 21.78 -82.40 12.42
C PHE A 937 20.40 -81.92 11.94
N SER A 938 19.37 -82.70 12.26
CA SER A 938 17.96 -82.28 12.23
C SER A 938 17.32 -82.55 13.60
N GLY A 939 16.16 -81.95 13.88
CA GLY A 939 15.48 -82.19 15.15
C GLY A 939 14.03 -81.74 15.17
N VAL A 940 13.25 -82.34 16.07
CA VAL A 940 11.84 -82.00 16.31
C VAL A 940 11.57 -81.85 17.80
N SER A 941 10.84 -80.81 18.18
CA SER A 941 10.52 -80.52 19.58
C SER A 941 9.21 -79.74 19.74
N SER A 942 8.75 -79.62 20.99
CA SER A 942 7.59 -78.77 21.31
C SER A 942 7.98 -77.31 21.50
N ARG A 943 9.20 -77.08 22.01
CA ARG A 943 9.84 -75.78 22.17
C ARG A 943 11.32 -75.88 21.81
N LEU A 944 11.89 -74.76 21.40
CA LEU A 944 13.33 -74.60 21.20
C LEU A 944 13.76 -73.21 21.68
N THR A 945 14.94 -73.13 22.27
CA THR A 945 15.62 -71.86 22.57
C THR A 945 17.04 -71.89 22.02
N TRP A 946 17.38 -70.98 21.12
CA TRP A 946 18.75 -70.73 20.67
C TRP A 946 19.27 -69.44 21.31
N SER A 947 20.54 -69.45 21.72
CA SER A 947 21.24 -68.28 22.25
C SER A 947 22.58 -68.11 21.54
N GLU A 948 22.71 -67.04 20.75
CA GLU A 948 23.98 -66.65 20.10
C GLU A 948 25.13 -66.60 21.11
N ALA A 949 24.84 -66.08 22.32
CA ALA A 949 25.78 -65.87 23.42
C ALA A 949 26.62 -67.10 23.78
N LYS A 950 26.05 -68.29 23.57
CA LYS A 950 26.56 -69.59 24.01
C LYS A 950 26.74 -70.58 22.84
N ASP A 951 26.37 -70.17 21.62
CA ASP A 951 26.13 -71.04 20.45
C ASP A 951 25.36 -72.32 20.81
N LEU A 952 24.38 -72.17 21.70
CA LEU A 952 23.63 -73.24 22.36
C LEU A 952 22.20 -73.26 21.82
N ILE A 953 21.78 -74.42 21.31
CA ILE A 953 20.39 -74.75 21.01
C ILE A 953 19.87 -75.68 22.12
N VAL A 954 18.73 -75.34 22.71
CA VAL A 954 18.04 -76.16 23.71
C VAL A 954 16.72 -76.63 23.11
N PHE A 955 16.53 -77.95 22.99
CA PHE A 955 15.27 -78.56 22.57
C PHE A 955 14.51 -79.05 23.80
N GLU A 956 13.21 -78.77 23.88
CA GLU A 956 12.35 -79.20 24.98
C GLU A 956 11.07 -79.87 24.48
N GLY A 957 10.70 -80.96 25.16
CA GLY A 957 9.40 -81.62 25.00
C GLY A 957 8.25 -80.85 25.65
N ASN A 958 7.04 -81.40 25.56
CA ASN A 958 5.85 -80.89 26.28
C ASN A 958 5.32 -81.89 27.34
N GLY A 959 6.13 -82.89 27.70
CA GLY A 959 5.75 -83.99 28.60
C GLY A 959 4.93 -85.12 27.93
N LEU A 960 4.21 -84.83 26.84
CA LEU A 960 3.51 -85.83 26.01
C LEU A 960 4.39 -86.35 24.87
N ALA A 961 5.23 -85.48 24.31
CA ALA A 961 6.23 -85.80 23.31
C ALA A 961 7.61 -85.28 23.76
N ASP A 962 8.58 -86.19 23.78
CA ASP A 962 9.99 -85.89 24.03
C ASP A 962 10.62 -85.14 22.84
N ALA A 963 11.62 -84.30 23.12
CA ALA A 963 12.43 -83.71 22.07
C ALA A 963 13.31 -84.78 21.41
N ARG A 964 13.54 -84.66 20.10
CA ARG A 964 14.40 -85.55 19.32
C ARG A 964 15.39 -84.76 18.48
N ILE A 965 16.64 -85.20 18.45
CA ILE A 965 17.67 -84.70 17.53
C ILE A 965 18.32 -85.90 16.84
N PHE A 966 18.50 -85.79 15.53
CA PHE A 966 19.20 -86.74 14.67
C PHE A 966 20.48 -86.05 14.21
N ARG A 967 21.66 -86.64 14.42
CA ARG A 967 22.94 -85.98 14.09
C ARG A 967 23.96 -86.94 13.51
N GLN A 968 24.85 -86.44 12.66
CA GLN A 968 26.01 -87.20 12.19
C GLN A 968 27.27 -86.71 12.90
N GLY A 969 27.96 -87.61 13.60
CA GLY A 969 29.19 -87.27 14.36
C GLY A 969 30.37 -86.85 13.48
N LYS A 970 30.31 -87.19 12.18
CA LYS A 970 31.16 -86.72 11.08
C LYS A 970 30.29 -86.77 9.82
N ASN A 971 30.45 -85.86 8.86
CA ASN A 971 29.71 -85.88 7.59
C ASN A 971 29.78 -87.26 6.91
N GLY A 972 28.62 -87.86 6.60
CA GLY A 972 28.53 -89.19 5.98
C GLY A 972 28.74 -90.36 6.95
N GLY A 973 28.83 -90.12 8.26
CA GLY A 973 28.81 -91.15 9.29
C GLY A 973 27.39 -91.62 9.63
N PRO A 974 27.25 -92.72 10.42
CA PRO A 974 25.94 -93.18 10.87
C PRO A 974 25.24 -92.12 11.72
N GLU A 975 23.93 -92.02 11.53
CA GLU A 975 23.06 -91.07 12.21
C GLU A 975 22.78 -91.52 13.65
N GLN A 976 22.99 -90.62 14.61
CA GLN A 976 22.70 -90.82 16.03
C GLN A 976 21.36 -90.16 16.36
N ALA A 977 20.37 -90.97 16.70
CA ALA A 977 19.07 -90.50 17.20
C ALA A 977 19.11 -90.39 18.74
N LEU A 978 18.85 -89.19 19.25
CA LEU A 978 18.85 -88.88 20.69
C LEU A 978 17.46 -88.37 21.09
N ALA A 979 16.88 -88.91 22.17
CA ALA A 979 15.56 -88.49 22.64
C ALA A 979 15.46 -88.35 24.17
N GLY A 980 14.85 -87.26 24.62
CA GLY A 980 14.67 -86.95 26.03
C GLY A 980 13.80 -85.72 26.26
N GLU A 981 13.52 -85.43 27.53
CA GLU A 981 12.68 -84.29 27.92
C GLU A 981 13.32 -82.95 27.55
N LYS A 982 14.65 -82.84 27.75
CA LYS A 982 15.44 -81.64 27.48
C LYS A 982 16.82 -81.97 26.94
N ILE A 983 17.17 -81.42 25.79
CA ILE A 983 18.45 -81.66 25.09
C ILE A 983 19.17 -80.33 24.88
N LEU A 984 20.41 -80.22 25.35
CA LEU A 984 21.30 -79.07 25.15
C LEU A 984 22.32 -79.43 24.07
N TYR A 985 22.49 -78.56 23.07
CA TYR A 985 23.40 -78.77 21.94
C TYR A 985 24.25 -77.53 21.67
N TRP A 986 25.57 -77.65 21.88
CA TRP A 986 26.55 -76.62 21.53
C TRP A 986 27.05 -76.87 20.11
N ARG A 987 26.56 -76.07 19.16
CA ARG A 987 26.72 -76.30 17.72
C ARG A 987 28.19 -76.27 17.29
N GLY A 988 28.93 -75.21 17.62
CA GLY A 988 30.36 -75.06 17.33
C GLY A 988 31.29 -76.05 18.06
N LEU A 989 30.77 -76.83 19.01
CA LEU A 989 31.49 -77.95 19.65
C LEU A 989 31.01 -79.34 19.18
N ASN A 990 29.90 -79.40 18.43
CA ASN A 990 29.13 -80.62 18.14
C ASN A 990 28.83 -81.49 19.39
N THR A 991 28.66 -80.85 20.54
CA THR A 991 28.50 -81.51 21.85
C THR A 991 27.04 -81.47 22.30
N VAL A 992 26.53 -82.61 22.79
CA VAL A 992 25.17 -82.75 23.31
C VAL A 992 25.22 -83.14 24.79
N GLU A 993 24.38 -82.51 25.62
CA GLU A 993 24.03 -82.92 26.98
C GLU A 993 22.51 -83.16 27.07
N MET A 994 22.06 -84.11 27.89
CA MET A 994 20.64 -84.52 27.95
C MET A 994 20.15 -84.63 29.39
N GLY A 995 19.08 -83.91 29.70
CA GLY A 995 18.29 -84.09 30.93
C GLY A 995 17.14 -85.06 30.70
N GLY A 996 16.96 -86.02 31.61
CA GLY A 996 15.86 -87.00 31.52
C GLY A 996 16.00 -87.95 30.33
N ILE A 997 17.14 -88.64 30.22
CA ILE A 997 17.41 -89.62 29.15
C ILE A 997 16.36 -90.73 29.17
N ARG A 998 15.68 -90.94 28.04
CA ARG A 998 14.72 -92.04 27.84
C ARG A 998 15.14 -93.01 26.73
N HIS A 999 15.82 -92.51 25.68
CA HIS A 999 16.30 -93.35 24.59
C HIS A 999 17.56 -92.76 23.93
N PHE A 1000 18.53 -93.63 23.63
CA PHE A 1000 19.83 -93.30 23.07
C PHE A 1000 20.26 -94.47 22.17
N ASP A 1001 20.44 -94.23 20.87
CA ASP A 1001 20.96 -95.24 19.93
C ASP A 1001 22.33 -94.81 19.38
N TYR A 1002 23.26 -95.76 19.30
CA TYR A 1002 24.65 -95.53 18.93
C TYR A 1002 25.22 -96.72 18.17
N GLN A 1003 25.32 -96.59 16.86
CA GLN A 1003 25.91 -97.59 15.98
C GLN A 1003 27.44 -97.42 15.91
N LEU A 1004 28.20 -98.43 16.31
CA LEU A 1004 29.65 -98.44 16.15
C LEU A 1004 30.03 -98.60 14.66
N PRO A 1005 31.07 -97.89 14.17
CA PRO A 1005 31.57 -98.09 12.82
C PRO A 1005 32.24 -99.47 12.67
N ALA A 1006 31.98 -100.14 11.54
CA ALA A 1006 32.57 -101.45 11.23
C ALA A 1006 34.09 -101.36 10.97
N ALA A 1007 34.81 -102.44 11.29
CA ALA A 1007 36.27 -102.51 11.12
C ALA A 1007 36.68 -102.75 9.65
N PRO A 1008 37.79 -102.17 9.18
CA PRO A 1008 38.32 -102.43 7.83
C PRO A 1008 38.90 -103.85 7.71
N THR A 1009 38.76 -104.46 6.53
CA THR A 1009 39.24 -105.83 6.26
C THR A 1009 40.05 -105.91 4.96
N GLY A 1010 41.06 -106.80 4.96
CA GLY A 1010 41.92 -107.13 3.81
C GLY A 1010 43.39 -106.67 3.98
N PRO A 1011 44.37 -107.36 3.34
CA PRO A 1011 44.21 -108.27 2.21
C PRO A 1011 44.67 -109.73 2.46
N SER A 1012 44.38 -110.62 1.50
CA SER A 1012 45.02 -111.93 1.35
C SER A 1012 45.48 -112.14 -0.12
N VAL A 1013 46.38 -113.11 -0.35
CA VAL A 1013 47.28 -113.16 -1.53
C VAL A 1013 46.80 -114.18 -2.60
N PRO A 1014 46.90 -113.86 -3.91
CA PRO A 1014 46.58 -114.80 -4.99
C PRO A 1014 47.74 -115.75 -5.36
N PRO A 1015 47.47 -116.97 -5.89
CA PRO A 1015 48.49 -117.94 -6.32
C PRO A 1015 49.06 -117.67 -7.74
N PRO A 1016 50.23 -118.24 -8.09
CA PRO A 1016 50.98 -117.90 -9.31
C PRO A 1016 50.83 -118.89 -10.48
N ASN A 1017 51.29 -118.51 -11.68
CA ASN A 1017 51.77 -119.44 -12.72
C ASN A 1017 52.90 -118.79 -13.58
N PRO A 1018 53.91 -119.52 -14.11
CA PRO A 1018 55.20 -118.91 -14.47
C PRO A 1018 55.67 -119.08 -15.94
N ARG A 1019 56.80 -118.40 -16.28
CA ARG A 1019 57.64 -118.53 -17.50
C ARG A 1019 57.01 -117.98 -18.80
N ALA A 1020 57.74 -117.43 -19.78
CA ALA A 1020 59.06 -116.77 -19.91
C ALA A 1020 58.99 -115.94 -21.24
N SER A 1021 59.90 -115.07 -21.69
CA SER A 1021 61.33 -114.77 -21.41
C SER A 1021 61.61 -113.28 -21.74
N ALA A 1022 62.77 -112.75 -21.34
CA ALA A 1022 63.31 -111.45 -21.83
C ALA A 1022 64.40 -111.70 -22.91
N PRO A 1023 65.11 -110.69 -23.48
CA PRO A 1023 64.98 -109.22 -23.40
C PRO A 1023 65.03 -108.49 -24.78
N GLY A 1024 64.77 -107.18 -24.85
CA GLY A 1024 65.14 -106.35 -26.03
C GLY A 1024 64.48 -104.96 -26.10
N PRO A 1025 65.07 -103.92 -26.77
CA PRO A 1025 64.88 -102.53 -26.33
C PRO A 1025 64.54 -101.44 -27.39
N ALA A 1026 64.23 -100.23 -26.86
CA ALA A 1026 64.56 -98.88 -27.39
C ALA A 1026 63.59 -98.10 -28.36
N ALA A 1027 63.05 -97.00 -27.80
CA ALA A 1027 63.12 -95.58 -28.28
C ALA A 1027 62.29 -95.00 -29.46
N ARG A 1028 61.70 -93.80 -29.20
CA ARG A 1028 61.20 -92.73 -30.16
C ARG A 1028 59.94 -93.14 -30.99
N LYS A 1029 59.05 -92.29 -31.56
CA LYS A 1029 58.73 -90.82 -31.65
C LYS A 1029 57.24 -90.71 -32.20
N ALA A 1030 56.50 -89.59 -32.33
CA ALA A 1030 56.22 -88.38 -31.52
C ALA A 1030 55.32 -87.35 -32.29
N VAL A 1031 54.31 -86.71 -31.64
CA VAL A 1031 53.67 -85.37 -31.98
C VAL A 1031 52.90 -85.26 -33.33
N PRO A 1032 51.60 -84.81 -33.42
CA PRO A 1032 51.18 -83.39 -33.19
C PRO A 1032 49.71 -83.01 -32.75
N VAL A 1033 49.58 -81.96 -31.91
CA VAL A 1033 48.98 -80.59 -32.13
C VAL A 1033 47.91 -80.45 -33.28
N PRO A 1034 46.74 -79.72 -33.16
CA PRO A 1034 46.66 -78.27 -32.83
C PRO A 1034 45.40 -77.66 -32.13
N LEU A 1035 45.46 -76.32 -31.91
CA LEU A 1035 44.43 -75.37 -31.44
C LEU A 1035 43.88 -74.48 -32.59
N PRO A 1036 42.74 -73.78 -32.41
CA PRO A 1036 42.69 -72.30 -32.31
C PRO A 1036 41.78 -71.79 -31.15
N VAL A 1037 41.84 -70.59 -30.54
CA VAL A 1037 42.21 -69.18 -30.86
C VAL A 1037 40.98 -68.25 -31.11
N ALA A 1038 41.05 -66.99 -30.64
CA ALA A 1038 39.91 -66.12 -30.26
C ALA A 1038 39.60 -64.93 -31.23
N PRO A 1039 38.59 -64.10 -30.91
CA PRO A 1039 38.64 -62.65 -31.17
C PRO A 1039 38.21 -61.75 -29.95
N PRO A 1040 38.43 -60.39 -29.98
CA PRO A 1040 38.28 -59.50 -28.81
C PRO A 1040 37.41 -58.20 -29.00
N GLY A 1041 37.14 -57.44 -27.91
CA GLY A 1041 36.64 -56.04 -27.89
C GLY A 1041 35.40 -55.80 -27.00
N LEU A 1042 35.43 -55.00 -25.91
CA LEU A 1042 35.30 -53.51 -25.79
C LEU A 1042 33.83 -52.98 -25.87
N PRO A 1043 33.46 -51.76 -25.39
CA PRO A 1043 33.48 -51.36 -23.97
C PRO A 1043 32.23 -50.55 -23.46
N GLY A 1044 32.04 -50.48 -22.14
CA GLY A 1044 31.54 -49.27 -21.45
C GLY A 1044 30.04 -49.15 -21.07
N THR A 1045 29.78 -49.09 -19.75
CA THR A 1045 28.93 -48.11 -19.02
C THR A 1045 29.39 -48.07 -17.57
#